data_AF-A0A7Y7IF87-F1
#
_entry.id   AF-A0A7Y7IF87-F1
#
_cell.length_a   1.000
_cell.length_b   1.000
_cell.length_c   1.000
_cell.angle_alpha   90.00
_cell.angle_beta   90.00
_cell.angle_gamma   90.00
#
_symmetry.space_group_name_H-M   'P 1'
#
loop_
_entity.id
_entity.type
_entity.pdbx_description
1 polymer ?
#
loop_
_entity_poly.entity_id
_entity_poly.type
_entity_poly.pdbx_seq_one_letter_code
_entity_poly.pdbx_strand_id
1 'polypeptide(L)'
;MTEPDGLPGGKRALLEPPFCRGNELADIVSAIRTEGSRAVFLTSDSGLGASTILRELAAAAREHVPVLAIHGSQSLAKIPYGVMTPYLAGVSTGEASVRMSMLRAVLAELRRLQAELAPDGRSGEDLPIIIIDDAHSMDPASAELVVSLVRSGMATLVASHSSRHRLPEPLPALWMAGMAENIVLRPLDQAQAHAFCEAMLGGPVLPATGWHYWSTSGGNPLFLRLLLAQAQEQGLLTKRGGVWVGDPDASIHGHDLEEAVRRQLRGLSREGLEALNLIALSEPVDDSIIQDVVGAAGVRELLDWHLVHYGTPPSRLLSLANPVYGEVIREMVPVTQSRLLHERLIGRLEGGPVNKEALLRRVLWAVEIGAEVPDESLLSAAILASRMFQSATALDLANQIHGGEFRLRAAMVKARAHYNLGDYQGALSLMEAGHGEAGNLPDLLFGSLLRAATRSALGMPVASLAADAATLRDRGAELARSRPEEADSLQALSESGALLVELMALSRQGRYSEMAGLTALLTSADGLSEAAMRLNRTMALTMDSERLIAQGFPQQGMERAAQAYAIEHSEENDVFFLPETILLRLLAAAMCCGDWQGAARTLEEFSLDAGPVVFSFGGGANVVRGMAFLRGGKVADALEILLAGIDALRISDPQQLLGFCTAMAAYAAARLGTTELARQLVDAHVEGTGMFVVVSHERAYLAGARYLLGNDAGAPVELVALADAALADRSTTLELNALAIALELGDESVVPRLGRVAATVEGTWAHALCQYARALECGDGQLLAAAGESLGAAGLFGFAEQALEKSISLLRENGPRGQVRAARSSLRKVAEGMGVRAPGALRSVQAEDPTVRQPPALLTRRERQVSTLAAAGRSDREIAAELTLSLRTVEGHLYRAYAKLGISSREDLPEAMANTAAG
;
A
#
# COMPACT_ATOMS: atom_id res chain seq x y z
N MET A 1 39.08 -31.59 -13.40
CA MET A 1 39.50 -30.86 -12.18
C MET A 1 39.62 -29.41 -12.59
N THR A 2 38.49 -28.75 -12.52
CA THR A 2 38.17 -27.41 -13.02
C THR A 2 37.33 -26.78 -11.92
N GLU A 3 37.58 -25.51 -11.66
CA GLU A 3 36.94 -24.69 -10.62
C GLU A 3 35.40 -24.77 -10.70
N PRO A 4 34.69 -24.73 -9.56
CA PRO A 4 33.25 -24.53 -9.58
C PRO A 4 32.94 -23.02 -9.67
N ASP A 5 32.45 -22.62 -10.83
CA ASP A 5 31.71 -21.38 -11.07
C ASP A 5 30.52 -21.24 -10.10
N GLY A 6 30.26 -20.00 -9.64
CA GLY A 6 28.94 -19.60 -9.11
C GLY A 6 28.90 -19.00 -7.71
N LEU A 7 29.54 -17.85 -7.49
CA LEU A 7 29.10 -16.89 -6.47
C LEU A 7 28.94 -15.51 -7.15
N PRO A 8 27.72 -15.06 -7.47
CA PRO A 8 27.53 -13.73 -8.01
C PRO A 8 27.66 -12.70 -6.89
N GLY A 9 28.67 -11.83 -6.99
CA GLY A 9 28.64 -10.37 -6.80
C GLY A 9 27.89 -9.69 -5.63
N GLY A 10 27.32 -10.38 -4.65
CA GLY A 10 26.31 -9.79 -3.74
C GLY A 10 26.83 -8.94 -2.58
N LYS A 11 28.12 -8.98 -2.22
CA LYS A 11 28.64 -8.26 -1.03
C LYS A 11 29.13 -6.84 -1.29
N ARG A 12 29.26 -6.40 -2.55
CA ARG A 12 29.80 -5.06 -2.89
C ARG A 12 28.78 -4.06 -3.44
N ALA A 13 27.58 -4.50 -3.84
CA ALA A 13 26.59 -3.62 -4.45
C ALA A 13 25.75 -2.79 -3.45
N LEU A 14 25.86 -3.04 -2.13
CA LEU A 14 24.93 -2.53 -1.11
C LEU A 14 25.49 -1.41 -0.22
N LEU A 15 26.63 -0.80 -0.56
CA LEU A 15 27.24 0.26 0.26
C LEU A 15 26.83 1.67 -0.14
N GLU A 16 26.35 1.89 -1.37
CA GLU A 16 25.92 3.20 -1.84
C GLU A 16 24.39 3.29 -1.90
N PRO A 17 23.76 4.19 -1.11
CA PRO A 17 22.32 4.35 -1.16
C PRO A 17 21.88 4.90 -2.52
N PRO A 18 20.74 4.43 -3.06
CA PRO A 18 20.22 4.94 -4.33
C PRO A 18 19.84 6.41 -4.19
N PHE A 19 20.04 7.15 -5.27
CA PHE A 19 19.61 8.54 -5.32
C PHE A 19 18.08 8.62 -5.49
N CYS A 20 17.39 9.23 -4.53
CA CYS A 20 15.92 9.30 -4.48
C CYS A 20 15.36 10.73 -4.56
N ARG A 21 16.20 11.75 -4.77
CA ARG A 21 15.85 13.18 -4.68
C ARG A 21 15.91 13.89 -6.03
N GLY A 22 15.38 13.23 -7.06
CA GLY A 22 15.43 13.73 -8.45
C GLY A 22 14.68 15.04 -8.65
N ASN A 23 13.53 15.21 -7.98
CA ASN A 23 12.72 16.42 -8.08
C ASN A 23 13.44 17.61 -7.42
N GLU A 24 13.97 17.44 -6.22
CA GLU A 24 14.69 18.49 -5.51
C GLU A 24 15.98 18.89 -6.25
N LEU A 25 16.68 17.93 -6.88
CA LEU A 25 17.81 18.24 -7.75
C LEU A 25 17.38 19.05 -8.97
N ALA A 26 16.26 18.70 -9.60
CA ALA A 26 15.72 19.46 -10.74
C ALA A 26 15.32 20.89 -10.31
N ASP A 27 14.73 21.06 -9.13
CA ASP A 27 14.37 22.36 -8.57
C ASP A 27 15.62 23.23 -8.32
N ILE A 28 16.69 22.65 -7.75
CA ILE A 28 17.97 23.35 -7.56
C ILE A 28 18.54 23.81 -8.91
N VAL A 29 18.56 22.93 -9.91
CA VAL A 29 19.07 23.25 -11.26
C VAL A 29 18.22 24.34 -11.92
N SER A 30 16.91 24.29 -11.77
CA SER A 30 15.99 25.31 -12.28
C SER A 30 16.20 26.66 -11.59
N ALA A 31 16.36 26.67 -10.26
CA ALA A 31 16.58 27.88 -9.48
C ALA A 31 17.88 28.58 -9.89
N ILE A 32 18.97 27.83 -10.10
CA ILE A 32 20.27 28.37 -10.54
C ILE A 32 20.23 28.98 -11.94
N ARG A 33 19.35 28.48 -12.81
CA ARG A 33 19.19 28.97 -14.19
C ARG A 33 18.22 30.14 -14.32
N THR A 34 17.48 30.49 -13.26
CA THR A 34 16.47 31.54 -13.29
C THR A 34 17.13 32.92 -13.23
N GLU A 35 16.75 33.83 -14.14
CA GLU A 35 17.28 35.21 -14.11
C GLU A 35 16.96 35.90 -12.78
N GLY A 36 18.02 36.32 -12.07
CA GLY A 36 17.91 37.01 -10.77
C GLY A 36 18.26 36.16 -9.55
N SER A 37 18.11 34.83 -9.64
CA SER A 37 18.56 33.90 -8.59
C SER A 37 19.97 33.40 -8.90
N ARG A 38 20.89 33.58 -7.95
CA ARG A 38 22.31 33.17 -8.07
C ARG A 38 22.79 32.36 -6.87
N ALA A 39 21.88 32.03 -5.97
CA ALA A 39 22.17 31.24 -4.80
C ALA A 39 21.00 30.31 -4.48
N VAL A 40 21.29 29.13 -3.99
CA VAL A 40 20.29 28.22 -3.43
C VAL A 40 20.75 27.80 -2.04
N PHE A 41 19.91 28.03 -1.04
CA PHE A 41 20.08 27.47 0.30
C PHE A 41 19.24 26.20 0.40
N LEU A 42 19.88 25.11 0.81
CA LEU A 42 19.23 23.83 1.05
C LEU A 42 19.12 23.63 2.56
N THR A 43 17.95 23.95 3.11
CA THR A 43 17.66 23.73 4.53
C THR A 43 17.38 22.23 4.74
N SER A 44 18.18 21.54 5.55
CA SER A 44 18.06 20.11 5.76
C SER A 44 18.40 19.72 7.19
N ASP A 45 17.55 18.92 7.81
CA ASP A 45 17.90 18.24 9.05
C ASP A 45 18.82 17.03 8.80
N SER A 46 19.37 16.50 9.88
CA SER A 46 20.39 15.45 9.80
C SER A 46 19.83 14.18 9.15
N GLY A 47 20.53 13.68 8.13
CA GLY A 47 20.19 12.42 7.46
C GLY A 47 19.19 12.54 6.30
N LEU A 48 18.63 13.72 6.02
CA LEU A 48 17.63 13.89 4.94
C LEU A 48 18.19 13.86 3.51
N GLY A 49 19.52 13.87 3.36
CA GLY A 49 20.20 13.62 2.08
C GLY A 49 20.78 14.85 1.39
N ALA A 50 20.90 16.01 2.06
CA ALA A 50 21.49 17.22 1.48
C ALA A 50 22.89 16.99 0.88
N SER A 51 23.81 16.37 1.62
CA SER A 51 25.16 16.07 1.12
C SER A 51 25.14 15.14 -0.11
N THR A 52 24.14 14.24 -0.22
CA THR A 52 23.98 13.38 -1.40
C THR A 52 23.50 14.20 -2.60
N ILE A 53 22.50 15.07 -2.44
CA ILE A 53 22.03 15.98 -3.51
C ILE A 53 23.18 16.87 -3.99
N LEU A 54 23.95 17.45 -3.07
CA LEU A 54 25.10 18.30 -3.43
C LEU A 54 26.19 17.53 -4.18
N ARG A 55 26.40 16.25 -3.84
CA ARG A 55 27.35 15.37 -4.55
C ARG A 55 26.88 15.05 -5.96
N GLU A 56 25.60 14.70 -6.13
CA GLU A 56 25.00 14.45 -7.45
C GLU A 56 25.01 15.71 -8.32
N LEU A 57 24.69 16.87 -7.74
CA LEU A 57 24.80 18.16 -8.42
C LEU A 57 26.24 18.43 -8.85
N ALA A 58 27.22 18.22 -7.95
CA ALA A 58 28.62 18.42 -8.27
C ALA A 58 29.09 17.47 -9.39
N ALA A 59 28.69 16.20 -9.35
CA ALA A 59 29.02 15.22 -10.38
C ALA A 59 28.45 15.62 -11.75
N ALA A 60 27.16 15.98 -11.81
CA ALA A 60 26.50 16.40 -13.05
C ALA A 60 27.04 17.74 -13.60
N ALA A 61 27.38 18.68 -12.72
CA ALA A 61 27.87 20.00 -13.11
C ALA A 61 29.34 20.01 -13.55
N ARG A 62 30.19 19.15 -12.98
CA ARG A 62 31.64 19.10 -13.25
C ARG A 62 31.99 18.84 -14.72
N GLU A 63 31.08 18.27 -15.50
CA GLU A 63 31.31 18.04 -16.93
C GLU A 63 31.08 19.30 -17.79
N HIS A 64 30.42 20.33 -17.23
CA HIS A 64 29.91 21.47 -17.99
C HIS A 64 30.42 22.82 -17.47
N VAL A 65 30.62 22.95 -16.15
CA VAL A 65 31.01 24.20 -15.48
C VAL A 65 32.03 23.94 -14.37
N PRO A 66 32.89 24.93 -14.03
CA PRO A 66 33.79 24.78 -12.89
C PRO A 66 33.01 24.64 -11.59
N VAL A 67 33.33 23.62 -10.79
CA VAL A 67 32.69 23.36 -9.50
C VAL A 67 33.72 23.46 -8.37
N LEU A 68 33.48 24.37 -7.43
CA LEU A 68 34.26 24.50 -6.20
C LEU A 68 33.48 23.92 -5.02
N ALA A 69 33.86 22.75 -4.52
CA ALA A 69 33.15 22.05 -3.45
C ALA A 69 33.80 22.28 -2.08
N ILE A 70 33.09 22.91 -1.15
CA ILE A 70 33.56 23.24 0.20
C ILE A 70 32.73 22.46 1.22
N HIS A 71 33.38 21.97 2.27
CA HIS A 71 32.70 21.36 3.40
C HIS A 71 32.95 22.22 4.65
N GLY A 72 31.87 22.68 5.27
CA GLY A 72 31.91 23.39 6.54
C GLY A 72 32.47 22.50 7.65
N SER A 73 33.18 23.10 8.61
CA SER A 73 33.77 22.35 9.71
C SER A 73 33.74 23.15 10.99
N GLN A 74 33.12 22.60 12.03
CA GLN A 74 33.02 23.26 13.34
C GLN A 74 34.39 23.59 13.94
N SER A 75 35.42 22.77 13.68
CA SER A 75 36.78 23.04 14.16
C SER A 75 37.45 24.21 13.45
N LEU A 76 37.02 24.51 12.22
CA LEU A 76 37.53 25.61 11.39
C LEU A 76 36.64 26.86 11.41
N ALA A 77 35.43 26.78 11.96
CA ALA A 77 34.45 27.89 11.97
C ALA A 77 34.97 29.17 12.67
N LYS A 78 35.96 29.05 13.56
CA LYS A 78 36.62 30.19 14.24
C LYS A 78 37.92 30.63 13.59
N ILE A 79 38.40 29.92 12.57
CA ILE A 79 39.66 30.20 11.87
C ILE A 79 39.32 30.97 10.58
N PRO A 80 39.76 32.24 10.42
CA PRO A 80 39.50 33.01 9.21
C PRO A 80 40.02 32.28 7.97
N TYR A 81 39.17 32.14 6.97
CA TYR A 81 39.45 31.41 5.72
C TYR A 81 39.77 29.92 5.91
N GLY A 82 39.43 29.34 7.06
CA GLY A 82 39.84 27.98 7.43
C GLY A 82 39.40 26.94 6.42
N VAL A 83 38.13 26.97 6.02
CA VAL A 83 37.55 26.04 5.03
C VAL A 83 37.98 26.33 3.59
N MET A 84 38.57 27.50 3.32
CA MET A 84 39.07 27.91 2.01
C MET A 84 40.53 27.52 1.77
N THR A 85 41.25 27.10 2.81
CA THR A 85 42.68 26.76 2.76
C THR A 85 43.10 25.92 1.53
N PRO A 86 42.36 24.86 1.12
CA PRO A 86 42.73 24.06 -0.06
C PRO A 86 42.77 24.86 -1.37
N TYR A 87 42.05 25.98 -1.45
CA TYR A 87 41.86 26.80 -2.64
C TYR A 87 42.70 28.08 -2.65
N LEU A 88 43.53 28.28 -1.63
CA LEU A 88 44.38 29.46 -1.44
C LEU A 88 45.85 29.18 -1.77
N ALA A 89 46.11 28.16 -2.59
CA ALA A 89 47.46 27.81 -3.02
C ALA A 89 48.15 29.03 -3.70
N GLY A 90 49.28 29.47 -3.14
CA GLY A 90 50.07 30.60 -3.65
C GLY A 90 49.97 31.89 -2.83
N VAL A 91 49.12 31.96 -1.79
CA VAL A 91 49.09 33.10 -0.86
C VAL A 91 50.20 32.94 0.20
N SER A 92 51.11 33.92 0.29
CA SER A 92 52.15 33.94 1.32
C SER A 92 51.55 34.22 2.70
N THR A 93 52.19 33.73 3.79
CA THR A 93 51.70 33.91 5.16
C THR A 93 51.52 35.38 5.59
N GLY A 94 52.21 36.31 4.93
CA GLY A 94 52.04 37.76 5.13
C GLY A 94 50.86 38.39 4.38
N GLU A 95 50.35 37.75 3.32
CA GLU A 95 49.20 38.20 2.52
C GLU A 95 47.87 37.59 2.99
N ALA A 96 47.91 36.59 3.87
CA ALA A 96 46.73 35.89 4.37
C ALA A 96 45.78 36.78 5.21
N SER A 97 46.21 37.98 5.62
CA SER A 97 45.34 38.97 6.28
C SER A 97 44.60 39.87 5.29
N VAL A 98 44.92 39.83 3.99
CA VAL A 98 44.41 40.75 2.97
C VAL A 98 43.33 40.07 2.13
N ARG A 99 42.06 40.47 2.33
CA ARG A 99 40.87 39.94 1.61
C ARG A 99 41.05 39.87 0.09
N MET A 100 41.68 40.89 -0.50
CA MET A 100 41.90 40.96 -1.95
C MET A 100 42.92 39.94 -2.48
N SER A 101 43.86 39.47 -1.66
CA SER A 101 44.75 38.37 -2.03
C SER A 101 44.00 37.04 -2.02
N MET A 102 43.13 36.82 -1.03
CA MET A 102 42.27 35.63 -0.98
C MET A 102 41.29 35.55 -2.15
N LEU A 103 40.61 36.65 -2.46
CA LEU A 103 39.70 36.72 -3.61
C LEU A 103 40.42 36.41 -4.94
N ARG A 104 41.63 36.93 -5.11
CA ARG A 104 42.45 36.67 -6.31
C ARG A 104 42.86 35.20 -6.41
N ALA A 105 43.21 34.56 -5.29
CA ALA A 105 43.55 33.14 -5.26
C ALA A 105 42.34 32.27 -5.65
N VAL A 106 41.17 32.52 -5.07
CA VAL A 106 39.94 31.78 -5.41
C VAL A 106 39.54 31.98 -6.88
N LEU A 107 39.64 33.21 -7.40
CA LEU A 107 39.38 33.48 -8.82
C LEU A 107 40.39 32.80 -9.75
N ALA A 108 41.67 32.73 -9.35
CA ALA A 108 42.69 32.01 -10.10
C ALA A 108 42.37 30.51 -10.15
N GLU A 109 41.89 29.94 -9.05
CA GLU A 109 41.48 28.54 -8.97
C GLU A 109 40.25 28.24 -9.84
N LEU A 110 39.22 29.09 -9.81
CA LEU A 110 38.06 28.95 -10.70
C LEU A 110 38.46 29.02 -12.18
N ARG A 111 39.39 29.91 -12.55
CA ARG A 111 39.92 30.00 -13.92
C ARG A 111 40.75 28.77 -14.30
N ARG A 112 41.50 28.20 -13.37
CA ARG A 112 42.26 26.95 -13.57
C ARG A 112 41.30 25.81 -13.90
N LEU A 113 40.24 25.64 -13.11
CA LEU A 113 39.19 24.64 -13.34
C LEU A 113 38.46 24.87 -14.69
N GLN A 114 38.18 26.13 -15.05
CA GLN A 114 37.60 26.47 -16.35
C GLN A 114 38.51 26.07 -17.53
N ALA A 115 39.82 26.29 -17.40
CA ALA A 115 40.79 25.94 -18.44
C ALA A 115 40.93 24.43 -18.63
N GLU A 116 40.75 23.64 -17.56
CA GLU A 116 40.72 22.18 -17.63
C GLU A 116 39.49 21.65 -18.39
N LEU A 117 38.35 22.34 -18.26
CA LEU A 117 37.09 21.96 -18.92
C LEU A 117 37.02 22.32 -20.40
N ALA A 118 37.63 23.45 -20.79
CA ALA A 118 37.59 23.95 -22.17
C ALA A 118 38.99 24.38 -22.66
N PRO A 119 39.89 23.43 -23.00
CA PRO A 119 41.25 23.73 -23.44
C PRO A 119 41.32 24.58 -24.72
N ASP A 120 40.28 24.53 -25.55
CA ASP A 120 40.15 25.27 -26.81
C ASP A 120 39.65 26.72 -26.63
N GLY A 121 39.44 27.20 -25.39
CA GLY A 121 39.07 28.59 -25.09
C GLY A 121 37.61 28.95 -25.41
N ARG A 122 36.76 27.97 -25.75
CA ARG A 122 35.31 28.15 -25.86
C ARG A 122 34.69 28.04 -24.46
N SER A 123 34.68 29.14 -23.72
CA SER A 123 33.94 29.24 -22.46
C SER A 123 32.44 29.18 -22.73
N GLY A 124 31.73 28.26 -22.08
CA GLY A 124 30.26 28.31 -22.00
C GLY A 124 29.80 29.60 -21.34
N GLU A 125 28.55 30.02 -21.60
CA GLU A 125 27.95 31.22 -20.98
C GLU A 125 27.63 31.00 -19.48
N ASP A 126 27.72 29.77 -18.98
CA ASP A 126 27.35 29.40 -17.63
C ASP A 126 28.42 29.78 -16.59
N LEU A 127 27.96 30.28 -15.44
CA LEU A 127 28.83 30.69 -14.33
C LEU A 127 29.39 29.48 -13.55
N PRO A 128 30.61 29.59 -12.99
CA PRO A 128 31.13 28.63 -12.02
C PRO A 128 30.18 28.42 -10.83
N ILE A 129 30.11 27.19 -10.32
CA ILE A 129 29.26 26.84 -9.18
C ILE A 129 30.14 26.62 -7.93
N ILE A 130 29.83 27.32 -6.86
CA ILE A 130 30.37 27.10 -5.52
C ILE A 130 29.34 26.25 -4.76
N ILE A 131 29.74 25.07 -4.33
CA ILE A 131 28.92 24.15 -3.54
C ILE A 131 29.46 24.15 -2.11
N ILE A 132 28.63 24.44 -1.12
CA ILE A 132 29.01 24.44 0.29
C ILE A 132 28.14 23.43 1.03
N ASP A 133 28.73 22.35 1.50
CA ASP A 133 28.07 21.45 2.44
C ASP A 133 28.25 21.96 3.88
N ASP A 134 27.20 21.91 4.71
CA ASP A 134 27.20 22.38 6.11
C ASP A 134 27.66 23.85 6.28
N ALA A 135 27.09 24.76 5.50
CA ALA A 135 27.46 26.19 5.48
C ALA A 135 27.32 26.90 6.83
N HIS A 136 26.51 26.39 7.76
CA HIS A 136 26.41 26.89 9.13
C HIS A 136 27.73 26.73 9.93
N SER A 137 28.62 25.83 9.49
CA SER A 137 29.94 25.59 10.08
C SER A 137 31.07 26.30 9.31
N MET A 138 30.77 27.33 8.53
CA MET A 138 31.75 28.17 7.82
C MET A 138 32.16 29.39 8.65
N ASP A 139 33.40 29.85 8.50
CA ASP A 139 33.87 31.08 9.14
C ASP A 139 33.34 32.34 8.41
N PRO A 140 33.09 33.46 9.12
CA PRO A 140 32.55 34.67 8.51
C PRO A 140 33.41 35.28 7.39
N ALA A 141 34.74 35.13 7.44
CA ALA A 141 35.63 35.70 6.42
C ALA A 141 35.53 34.92 5.09
N SER A 142 35.41 33.59 5.15
CA SER A 142 35.07 32.76 3.99
C SER A 142 33.69 33.11 3.42
N ALA A 143 32.69 33.31 4.27
CA ALA A 143 31.34 33.70 3.86
C ALA A 143 31.33 35.05 3.11
N GLU A 144 32.10 36.04 3.56
CA GLU A 144 32.25 37.33 2.86
C GLU A 144 32.80 37.18 1.43
N LEU A 145 33.79 36.29 1.22
CA LEU A 145 34.36 36.04 -0.10
C LEU A 145 33.31 35.43 -1.04
N VAL A 146 32.59 34.40 -0.57
CA VAL A 146 31.55 33.73 -1.35
C VAL A 146 30.46 34.73 -1.75
N VAL A 147 29.95 35.51 -0.78
CA VAL A 147 28.91 36.53 -1.06
C VAL A 147 29.41 37.58 -2.05
N SER A 148 30.68 37.98 -1.97
CA SER A 148 31.28 38.93 -2.92
C SER A 148 31.33 38.37 -4.35
N LEU A 149 31.67 37.09 -4.52
CA LEU A 149 31.68 36.40 -5.82
C LEU A 149 30.29 36.27 -6.42
N VAL A 150 29.29 35.92 -5.60
CA VAL A 150 27.89 35.78 -6.05
C VAL A 150 27.30 37.13 -6.45
N ARG A 151 27.45 38.16 -5.62
CA ARG A 151 26.89 39.51 -5.89
C ARG A 151 27.52 40.18 -7.11
N SER A 152 28.79 39.90 -7.38
CA SER A 152 29.49 40.41 -8.57
C SER A 152 29.19 39.62 -9.84
N GLY A 153 28.44 38.52 -9.75
CA GLY A 153 28.10 37.67 -10.89
C GLY A 153 29.26 36.85 -11.43
N MET A 154 30.22 36.53 -10.56
CA MET A 154 31.37 35.70 -10.91
C MET A 154 31.16 34.21 -10.60
N ALA A 155 30.14 33.87 -9.79
CA ALA A 155 29.78 32.50 -9.45
C ALA A 155 28.32 32.38 -9.02
N THR A 156 27.77 31.17 -9.08
CA THR A 156 26.51 30.75 -8.46
C THR A 156 26.82 29.95 -7.19
N LEU A 157 25.99 30.07 -6.15
CA LEU A 157 26.13 29.35 -4.89
C LEU A 157 25.05 28.28 -4.72
N VAL A 158 25.43 27.10 -4.23
CA VAL A 158 24.49 26.13 -3.63
C VAL A 158 25.04 25.74 -2.27
N ALA A 159 24.29 26.00 -1.20
CA ALA A 159 24.76 25.80 0.16
C ALA A 159 23.74 25.03 1.01
N SER A 160 24.13 23.88 1.56
CA SER A 160 23.31 23.19 2.58
C SER A 160 23.52 23.79 3.95
N HIS A 161 22.47 23.80 4.77
CA HIS A 161 22.60 24.09 6.19
C HIS A 161 21.52 23.39 7.02
N SER A 162 21.80 23.22 8.31
CA SER A 162 20.80 22.71 9.25
C SER A 162 19.76 23.78 9.56
N SER A 163 18.50 23.38 9.72
CA SER A 163 17.44 24.25 10.22
C SER A 163 17.73 24.74 11.66
N ARG A 164 18.50 23.95 12.43
CA ARG A 164 18.86 24.17 13.83
C ARG A 164 19.87 25.30 14.03
N HIS A 165 20.60 25.67 12.98
CA HIS A 165 21.70 26.62 13.06
C HIS A 165 21.48 27.79 12.11
N ARG A 166 21.80 28.99 12.60
CA ARG A 166 21.79 30.18 11.73
C ARG A 166 22.98 30.12 10.79
N LEU A 167 22.74 30.52 9.54
CA LEU A 167 23.83 30.76 8.59
C LEU A 167 24.72 31.91 9.08
N PRO A 168 26.05 31.81 8.91
CA PRO A 168 26.95 32.90 9.27
C PRO A 168 26.73 34.12 8.36
N GLU A 169 26.76 35.32 8.96
CA GLU A 169 26.79 36.56 8.19
C GLU A 169 28.05 36.62 7.30
N PRO A 170 27.98 37.11 6.05
CA PRO A 170 26.81 37.75 5.40
C PRO A 170 25.98 36.83 4.48
N LEU A 171 26.01 35.50 4.62
CA LEU A 171 25.24 34.60 3.73
C LEU A 171 23.73 34.91 3.68
N PRO A 172 23.03 35.18 4.80
CA PRO A 172 21.61 35.53 4.77
C PRO A 172 21.29 36.79 3.94
N ALA A 173 22.27 37.67 3.71
CA ALA A 173 22.08 38.87 2.90
C ALA A 173 21.75 38.57 1.43
N LEU A 174 22.14 37.41 0.91
CA LEU A 174 21.75 36.98 -0.45
C LEU A 174 20.25 36.73 -0.56
N TRP A 175 19.66 36.10 0.46
CA TRP A 175 18.21 35.89 0.56
C TRP A 175 17.45 37.22 0.67
N MET A 176 17.89 38.10 1.57
CA MET A 176 17.27 39.41 1.76
C MET A 176 17.35 40.31 0.51
N ALA A 177 18.36 40.11 -0.33
CA ALA A 177 18.52 40.82 -1.60
C ALA A 177 17.72 40.20 -2.77
N GLY A 178 16.95 39.12 -2.54
CA GLY A 178 16.21 38.40 -3.58
C GLY A 178 17.11 37.64 -4.56
N MET A 179 18.35 37.35 -4.18
CA MET A 179 19.34 36.64 -5.02
C MET A 179 19.42 35.14 -4.70
N ALA A 180 18.68 34.66 -3.69
CA ALA A 180 18.73 33.27 -3.26
C ALA A 180 17.33 32.62 -3.19
N GLU A 181 17.24 31.36 -3.56
CA GLU A 181 16.10 30.46 -3.32
C GLU A 181 16.38 29.53 -2.11
N ASN A 182 15.36 29.12 -1.34
CA ASN A 182 15.51 28.30 -0.13
C ASN A 182 14.62 27.07 -0.27
N ILE A 183 15.27 25.94 -0.46
CA ILE A 183 14.62 24.64 -0.64
C ILE A 183 14.73 23.91 0.70
N VAL A 184 13.60 23.57 1.29
CA VAL A 184 13.53 22.83 2.56
C VAL A 184 13.34 21.35 2.25
N LEU A 185 14.32 20.51 2.61
CA LEU A 185 14.19 19.06 2.49
C LEU A 185 13.22 18.54 3.55
N ARG A 186 12.21 17.82 3.08
CA ARG A 186 11.28 17.08 3.94
C ARG A 186 11.68 15.61 4.01
N PRO A 187 11.30 14.87 5.05
CA PRO A 187 11.39 13.41 5.05
C PRO A 187 10.74 12.82 3.79
N LEU A 188 11.21 11.63 3.37
CA LEU A 188 10.60 10.92 2.25
C LEU A 188 9.16 10.58 2.59
N ASP A 189 8.26 10.79 1.64
CA ASP A 189 6.91 10.25 1.76
C ASP A 189 6.93 8.71 1.64
N GLN A 190 5.78 8.08 1.91
CA GLN A 190 5.65 6.62 1.90
C GLN A 190 6.04 6.01 0.54
N ALA A 191 5.68 6.64 -0.57
CA ALA A 191 5.95 6.13 -1.91
C ALA A 191 7.44 6.24 -2.25
N GLN A 192 8.06 7.37 -1.93
CA GLN A 192 9.48 7.61 -2.09
C GLN A 192 10.31 6.67 -1.22
N ALA A 193 9.90 6.44 0.03
CA ALA A 193 10.56 5.51 0.93
C ALA A 193 10.42 4.05 0.48
N HIS A 194 9.25 3.67 -0.06
CA HIS A 194 9.05 2.34 -0.65
C HIS A 194 10.00 2.13 -1.85
N ALA A 195 10.04 3.07 -2.79
CA ALA A 195 10.96 3.02 -3.93
C ALA A 195 12.43 2.99 -3.48
N PHE A 196 12.77 3.72 -2.41
CA PHE A 196 14.10 3.66 -1.79
C PHE A 196 14.42 2.26 -1.26
N CYS A 197 13.46 1.59 -0.61
CA CYS A 197 13.61 0.20 -0.15
C CYS A 197 13.83 -0.77 -1.33
N GLU A 198 13.06 -0.65 -2.42
CA GLU A 198 13.21 -1.50 -3.60
C GLU A 198 14.57 -1.35 -4.26
N ALA A 199 15.01 -0.10 -4.41
CA ALA A 199 16.32 0.20 -4.99
C ALA A 199 17.47 -0.26 -4.08
N MET A 200 17.35 -0.10 -2.76
CA MET A 200 18.31 -0.64 -1.80
C MET A 200 18.38 -2.17 -1.86
N LEU A 201 17.24 -2.86 -1.92
CA LEU A 201 17.19 -4.33 -1.86
C LEU A 201 17.33 -5.02 -3.22
N GLY A 202 17.38 -4.27 -4.32
CA GLY A 202 17.56 -4.78 -5.68
C GLY A 202 16.40 -5.64 -6.16
N GLY A 203 15.16 -5.26 -5.86
CA GLY A 203 13.96 -5.97 -6.29
C GLY A 203 12.68 -5.47 -5.60
N PRO A 204 11.51 -6.00 -6.02
CA PRO A 204 10.23 -5.57 -5.46
C PRO A 204 10.15 -5.87 -3.97
N VAL A 205 9.55 -4.96 -3.22
CA VAL A 205 9.38 -5.04 -1.76
C VAL A 205 7.90 -5.12 -1.46
N LEU A 206 7.49 -5.96 -0.50
CA LEU A 206 6.10 -6.00 -0.07
C LEU A 206 5.71 -4.62 0.51
N PRO A 207 4.57 -4.01 0.12
CA PRO A 207 4.18 -2.67 0.60
C PRO A 207 4.17 -2.52 2.11
N ALA A 208 3.72 -3.54 2.85
CA ALA A 208 3.75 -3.58 4.30
C ALA A 208 5.19 -3.46 4.85
N THR A 209 6.14 -4.21 4.27
CA THR A 209 7.57 -4.11 4.59
C THR A 209 8.07 -2.67 4.40
N GLY A 210 7.82 -2.07 3.23
CA GLY A 210 8.24 -0.69 2.96
C GLY A 210 7.61 0.33 3.93
N TRP A 211 6.33 0.12 4.29
CA TRP A 211 5.64 0.94 5.29
C TRP A 211 6.31 0.84 6.66
N HIS A 212 6.66 -0.37 7.15
CA HIS A 212 7.33 -0.55 8.44
C HIS A 212 8.63 0.25 8.52
N TYR A 213 9.52 0.07 7.54
CA TYR A 213 10.79 0.79 7.56
C TYR A 213 10.59 2.30 7.44
N TRP A 214 9.62 2.75 6.64
CA TRP A 214 9.25 4.17 6.55
C TRP A 214 8.73 4.71 7.88
N SER A 215 7.76 4.04 8.51
CA SER A 215 7.14 4.47 9.76
C SER A 215 8.15 4.50 10.90
N THR A 216 9.00 3.48 11.00
CA THR A 216 10.06 3.44 12.01
C THR A 216 11.06 4.56 11.78
N SER A 217 11.53 4.75 10.53
CA SER A 217 12.50 5.79 10.16
C SER A 217 11.98 7.22 10.18
N GLY A 218 10.66 7.43 10.26
CA GLY A 218 10.00 8.70 9.98
C GLY A 218 10.36 9.30 8.61
N GLY A 219 10.51 8.46 7.58
CA GLY A 219 10.97 8.85 6.23
C GLY A 219 12.40 9.39 6.15
N ASN A 220 13.25 9.20 7.16
CA ASN A 220 14.65 9.66 7.12
C ASN A 220 15.52 8.68 6.30
N PRO A 221 16.08 9.08 5.14
CA PRO A 221 16.88 8.20 4.28
C PRO A 221 18.10 7.56 4.98
N LEU A 222 18.74 8.28 5.91
CA LEU A 222 19.86 7.73 6.67
C LEU A 222 19.41 6.56 7.54
N PHE A 223 18.30 6.73 8.27
CA PHE A 223 17.77 5.68 9.14
C PHE A 223 17.18 4.53 8.33
N LEU A 224 16.47 4.79 7.24
CA LEU A 224 16.02 3.74 6.30
C LEU A 224 17.17 2.85 5.85
N ARG A 225 18.28 3.47 5.40
CA ARG A 225 19.46 2.74 4.96
C ARG A 225 20.05 1.86 6.07
N LEU A 226 20.16 2.40 7.29
CA LEU A 226 20.73 1.69 8.43
C LEU A 226 19.83 0.53 8.89
N LEU A 227 18.52 0.76 8.99
CA LEU A 227 17.55 -0.27 9.36
C LEU A 227 17.51 -1.41 8.33
N LEU A 228 17.46 -1.09 7.03
CA LEU A 228 17.46 -2.11 5.97
C LEU A 228 18.75 -2.91 5.94
N ALA A 229 19.91 -2.25 6.06
CA ALA A 229 21.20 -2.92 6.10
C ALA A 229 21.29 -3.89 7.29
N GLN A 230 20.90 -3.43 8.48
CA GLN A 230 20.89 -4.23 9.69
C GLN A 230 19.93 -5.43 9.59
N ALA A 231 18.71 -5.20 9.10
CA ALA A 231 17.72 -6.26 8.93
C ALA A 231 18.17 -7.33 7.92
N GLN A 232 18.86 -6.93 6.87
CA GLN A 232 19.45 -7.87 5.91
C GLN A 232 20.59 -8.67 6.54
N GLU A 233 21.47 -8.03 7.33
CA GLU A 233 22.56 -8.71 8.05
C GLU A 233 22.05 -9.72 9.07
N GLN A 234 20.95 -9.40 9.76
CA GLN A 234 20.30 -10.27 10.74
C GLN A 234 19.40 -11.35 10.11
N GLY A 235 19.20 -11.32 8.78
CA GLY A 235 18.33 -12.27 8.08
C GLY A 235 16.82 -12.05 8.33
N LEU A 236 16.43 -10.86 8.79
CA LEU A 236 15.05 -10.44 9.03
C LEU A 236 14.31 -10.06 7.73
N LEU A 237 15.07 -9.84 6.65
CA LEU A 237 14.54 -9.66 5.30
C LEU A 237 14.73 -10.95 4.49
N THR A 238 13.63 -11.52 4.01
CA THR A 238 13.64 -12.74 3.19
C THR A 238 12.97 -12.51 1.84
N LYS A 239 13.54 -13.09 0.78
CA LYS A 239 12.97 -13.01 -0.57
C LYS A 239 12.04 -14.20 -0.82
N ARG A 240 10.73 -13.96 -0.93
CA ARG A 240 9.68 -14.98 -1.19
C ARG A 240 8.98 -14.65 -2.51
N GLY A 241 8.88 -15.61 -3.42
CA GLY A 241 8.25 -15.37 -4.74
C GLY A 241 8.95 -14.30 -5.60
N GLY A 242 10.18 -13.90 -5.26
CA GLY A 242 10.89 -12.78 -5.89
C GLY A 242 10.66 -11.42 -5.21
N VAL A 243 9.77 -11.34 -4.21
CA VAL A 243 9.45 -10.14 -3.43
C VAL A 243 10.15 -10.18 -2.07
N TRP A 244 10.69 -9.05 -1.62
CA TRP A 244 11.29 -8.91 -0.30
C TRP A 244 10.22 -8.70 0.78
N VAL A 245 10.30 -9.51 1.84
CA VAL A 245 9.40 -9.50 2.98
C VAL A 245 10.22 -9.35 4.26
N GLY A 246 9.86 -8.36 5.08
CA GLY A 246 10.42 -8.18 6.42
C GLY A 246 9.58 -8.86 7.49
N ASP A 247 10.24 -9.21 8.59
CA ASP A 247 9.59 -9.60 9.82
C ASP A 247 9.01 -8.35 10.54
N PRO A 248 7.68 -8.24 10.71
CA PRO A 248 7.06 -7.06 11.30
C PRO A 248 7.32 -6.88 12.79
N ASP A 249 7.61 -7.98 13.49
CA ASP A 249 7.82 -7.98 14.95
C ASP A 249 9.31 -7.92 15.29
N ALA A 250 10.18 -7.88 14.28
CA ALA A 250 11.61 -7.86 14.51
C ALA A 250 12.06 -6.48 14.97
N SER A 251 12.60 -6.44 16.19
CA SER A 251 13.26 -5.27 16.71
C SER A 251 14.65 -5.13 16.09
N ILE A 252 14.88 -4.06 15.34
CA ILE A 252 16.11 -3.88 14.57
C ILE A 252 17.09 -3.04 15.35
N HIS A 253 18.10 -3.71 15.87
CA HIS A 253 19.15 -3.11 16.69
C HIS A 253 20.49 -3.22 15.98
N GLY A 254 21.21 -2.11 15.89
CA GLY A 254 22.48 -2.04 15.21
C GLY A 254 23.37 -0.96 15.79
N HIS A 255 24.64 -1.30 16.01
CA HIS A 255 25.66 -0.36 16.50
C HIS A 255 25.77 0.89 15.61
N ASP A 256 25.61 0.73 14.29
CA ASP A 256 25.68 1.86 13.35
C ASP A 256 24.47 2.80 13.46
N LEU A 257 23.29 2.27 13.80
CA LEU A 257 22.10 3.06 14.08
C LEU A 257 22.27 3.84 15.39
N GLU A 258 22.75 3.17 16.44
CA GLU A 258 23.10 3.82 17.70
C GLU A 258 24.11 4.95 17.51
N GLU A 259 25.22 4.71 16.80
CA GLU A 259 26.24 5.75 16.59
C GLU A 259 25.71 6.91 15.74
N ALA A 260 24.85 6.64 14.77
CA ALA A 260 24.18 7.68 13.98
C ALA A 260 23.30 8.57 14.86
N VAL A 261 22.49 7.99 15.74
CA VAL A 261 21.67 8.74 16.71
C VAL A 261 22.55 9.49 17.71
N ARG A 262 23.54 8.83 18.33
CA ARG A 262 24.49 9.47 19.27
C ARG A 262 25.15 10.69 18.64
N ARG A 263 25.56 10.61 17.37
CA ARG A 263 26.16 11.73 16.65
C ARG A 263 25.18 12.90 16.49
N GLN A 264 23.90 12.63 16.23
CA GLN A 264 22.86 13.67 16.10
C GLN A 264 22.48 14.32 17.44
N LEU A 265 22.70 13.63 18.55
CA LEU A 265 22.45 14.13 19.91
C LEU A 265 23.67 14.88 20.49
N ARG A 266 24.82 14.92 19.80
CA ARG A 266 26.01 15.64 20.26
C ARG A 266 25.71 17.14 20.36
N GLY A 267 25.94 17.71 21.55
CA GLY A 267 25.77 19.14 21.81
C GLY A 267 24.53 19.47 22.65
N LEU A 268 23.66 18.50 22.94
CA LEU A 268 22.59 18.67 23.92
C LEU A 268 23.16 18.92 25.32
N SER A 269 22.50 19.81 26.07
CA SER A 269 22.78 19.98 27.49
C SER A 269 22.45 18.72 28.31
N ARG A 270 22.90 18.69 29.56
CA ARG A 270 22.57 17.58 30.47
C ARG A 270 21.07 17.52 30.74
N GLU A 271 20.44 18.68 30.93
CA GLU A 271 19.01 18.85 31.12
C GLU A 271 18.22 18.43 29.87
N GLY A 272 18.70 18.79 28.68
CA GLY A 272 18.11 18.35 27.41
C GLY A 272 18.16 16.83 27.24
N LEU A 273 19.30 16.21 27.50
CA LEU A 273 19.44 14.75 27.42
C LEU A 273 18.57 14.01 28.45
N GLU A 274 18.48 14.52 29.67
CA GLU A 274 17.63 13.93 30.71
C GLU A 274 16.14 14.04 30.38
N ALA A 275 15.71 15.19 29.85
CA ALA A 275 14.35 15.38 29.35
C ALA A 275 14.04 14.45 28.16
N LEU A 276 15.00 14.29 27.24
CA LEU A 276 14.83 13.43 26.08
C LEU A 276 14.68 11.96 26.48
N ASN A 277 15.49 11.48 27.43
CA ASN A 277 15.38 10.12 27.95
C ASN A 277 14.02 9.88 28.61
N LEU A 278 13.52 10.84 29.41
CA LEU A 278 12.20 10.71 30.04
C LEU A 278 11.08 10.67 29.00
N ILE A 279 11.14 11.52 27.97
CA ILE A 279 10.15 11.52 26.89
C ILE A 279 10.21 10.21 26.12
N ALA A 280 11.39 9.76 25.68
CA ALA A 280 11.56 8.50 24.95
C ALA A 280 11.03 7.26 25.73
N LEU A 281 11.09 7.29 27.06
CA LEU A 281 10.61 6.19 27.91
C LEU A 281 9.10 6.26 28.20
N SER A 282 8.47 7.43 28.09
CA SER A 282 7.11 7.67 28.59
C SER A 282 6.14 8.30 27.58
N GLU A 283 6.58 8.57 26.36
CA GLU A 283 5.77 9.23 25.34
C GLU A 283 4.52 8.42 24.93
N PRO A 284 3.42 9.10 24.54
CA PRO A 284 3.18 10.54 24.66
C PRO A 284 3.05 10.99 26.13
N VAL A 285 3.66 12.12 26.49
CA VAL A 285 3.71 12.62 27.89
C VAL A 285 3.42 14.11 27.99
N ASP A 286 2.67 14.54 28.99
CA ASP A 286 2.33 15.95 29.19
C ASP A 286 3.59 16.78 29.50
N ASP A 287 3.73 17.94 28.84
CA ASP A 287 4.90 18.80 28.97
C ASP A 287 5.13 19.27 30.41
N SER A 288 4.07 19.51 31.18
CA SER A 288 4.17 19.94 32.58
C SER A 288 4.88 18.90 33.46
N ILE A 289 4.60 17.61 33.23
CA ILE A 289 5.21 16.51 33.99
C ILE A 289 6.72 16.48 33.77
N ILE A 290 7.18 16.65 32.53
CA ILE A 290 8.61 16.67 32.20
C ILE A 290 9.29 17.94 32.75
N GLN A 291 8.64 19.09 32.61
CA GLN A 291 9.13 20.36 33.14
C GLN A 291 9.29 20.34 34.66
N ASP A 292 8.39 19.67 35.39
CA ASP A 292 8.49 19.54 36.84
C ASP A 292 9.67 18.66 37.28
N VAL A 293 10.12 17.72 36.44
CA VAL A 293 11.20 16.78 36.77
C VAL A 293 12.58 17.31 36.36
N VAL A 294 12.70 17.99 35.22
CA VAL A 294 13.98 18.41 34.62
C VAL A 294 14.09 19.92 34.42
N GLY A 295 12.97 20.64 34.41
CA GLY A 295 12.89 22.08 34.17
C GLY A 295 12.51 22.45 32.73
N ALA A 296 11.91 23.64 32.56
CA ALA A 296 11.42 24.13 31.27
C ALA A 296 12.53 24.41 30.22
N ALA A 297 13.78 24.60 30.67
CA ALA A 297 14.91 24.84 29.76
C ALA A 297 15.22 23.61 28.89
N GLY A 298 15.20 22.40 29.47
CA GLY A 298 15.46 21.16 28.74
C GLY A 298 14.39 20.88 27.69
N VAL A 299 13.11 21.01 28.03
CA VAL A 299 12.01 20.84 27.07
C VAL A 299 12.08 21.86 25.92
N ARG A 300 12.41 23.13 26.23
CA ARG A 300 12.60 24.17 25.21
C ARG A 300 13.76 23.85 24.27
N GLU A 301 14.88 23.39 24.82
CA GLU A 301 16.02 22.94 24.00
C GLU A 301 15.59 21.83 23.04
N LEU A 302 14.84 20.81 23.49
CA LEU A 302 14.40 19.72 22.62
C LEU A 302 13.44 20.19 21.50
N LEU A 303 12.58 21.16 21.79
CA LEU A 303 11.71 21.79 20.78
C LEU A 303 12.52 22.60 19.77
N ASP A 304 13.49 23.39 20.23
CA ASP A 304 14.40 24.17 19.37
C ASP A 304 15.25 23.25 18.48
N TRP A 305 15.64 22.08 19.00
CA TRP A 305 16.36 21.03 18.27
C TRP A 305 15.48 20.19 17.35
N HIS A 306 14.15 20.39 17.39
CA HIS A 306 13.15 19.61 16.64
C HIS A 306 13.26 18.09 16.90
N LEU A 307 13.62 17.73 18.14
CA LEU A 307 13.68 16.32 18.57
C LEU A 307 12.34 15.85 19.14
N VAL A 308 11.50 16.79 19.57
CA VAL A 308 10.14 16.54 20.09
C VAL A 308 9.17 17.51 19.45
N HIS A 309 7.89 17.12 19.41
CA HIS A 309 6.79 17.98 18.99
C HIS A 309 5.59 17.81 19.93
N TYR A 310 4.68 18.78 19.88
CA TYR A 310 3.37 18.65 20.51
C TYR A 310 2.44 17.85 19.60
N GLY A 311 1.54 17.07 20.19
CA GLY A 311 0.40 16.49 19.49
C GLY A 311 -0.56 17.56 18.93
N THR A 312 -1.66 17.13 18.30
CA THR A 312 -2.62 18.04 17.66
C THR A 312 -3.16 19.07 18.67
N PRO A 313 -3.06 20.39 18.37
CA PRO A 313 -3.56 21.44 19.26
C PRO A 313 -5.04 21.21 19.62
N PRO A 314 -5.45 21.44 20.88
CA PRO A 314 -4.75 22.12 21.98
C PRO A 314 -3.89 21.20 22.87
N SER A 315 -3.53 19.99 22.42
CA SER A 315 -2.75 19.03 23.20
C SER A 315 -1.40 19.59 23.65
N ARG A 316 -1.02 19.30 24.90
CA ARG A 316 0.31 19.55 25.47
C ARG A 316 1.13 18.28 25.62
N LEU A 317 0.69 17.18 25.00
CA LEU A 317 1.44 15.94 24.98
C LEU A 317 2.63 16.08 24.05
N LEU A 318 3.82 15.81 24.58
CA LEU A 318 5.08 15.72 23.86
C LEU A 318 5.28 14.29 23.34
N SER A 319 5.78 14.21 22.11
CA SER A 319 6.25 12.98 21.46
C SER A 319 7.52 13.27 20.68
N LEU A 320 8.33 12.26 20.44
CA LEU A 320 9.54 12.32 19.65
C LEU A 320 9.19 12.62 18.19
N ALA A 321 9.95 13.53 17.59
CA ALA A 321 9.78 13.91 16.19
C ALA A 321 10.10 12.78 15.21
N ASN A 322 10.87 11.77 15.65
CA ASN A 322 11.17 10.59 14.85
C ASN A 322 11.13 9.33 15.75
N PRO A 323 10.34 8.30 15.40
CA PRO A 323 10.20 7.09 16.22
C PRO A 323 11.51 6.34 16.48
N VAL A 324 12.48 6.37 15.55
CA VAL A 324 13.81 5.74 15.75
C VAL A 324 14.49 6.23 17.02
N TYR A 325 14.35 7.52 17.35
CA TYR A 325 14.95 8.04 18.58
C TYR A 325 14.41 7.30 19.80
N GLY A 326 13.12 6.99 19.83
CA GLY A 326 12.47 6.33 20.95
C GLY A 326 12.97 4.90 21.13
N GLU A 327 13.11 4.16 20.02
CA GLU A 327 13.68 2.81 20.03
C GLU A 327 15.13 2.82 20.51
N VAL A 328 15.99 3.59 19.84
CA VAL A 328 17.43 3.62 20.11
C VAL A 328 17.75 4.16 21.51
N ILE A 329 17.05 5.21 21.96
CA ILE A 329 17.31 5.79 23.30
C ILE A 329 16.91 4.80 24.39
N ARG A 330 15.78 4.09 24.25
CA ARG A 330 15.34 3.09 25.24
C ARG A 330 16.38 1.99 25.43
N GLU A 331 17.07 1.60 24.37
CA GLU A 331 18.18 0.65 24.46
C GLU A 331 19.46 1.25 25.06
N MET A 332 19.79 2.47 24.66
CA MET A 332 20.99 3.15 25.13
C MET A 332 20.94 3.49 26.63
N VAL A 333 19.74 3.66 27.20
CA VAL A 333 19.56 3.95 28.62
C VAL A 333 19.75 2.66 29.45
N PRO A 334 20.75 2.58 30.33
CA PRO A 334 20.97 1.41 31.17
C PRO A 334 19.74 1.09 32.03
N VAL A 335 19.42 -0.19 32.22
CA VAL A 335 18.25 -0.65 32.99
C VAL A 335 18.18 0.00 34.39
N THR A 336 19.32 0.16 35.08
CA THR A 336 19.39 0.84 36.39
C THR A 336 18.96 2.30 36.32
N GLN A 337 19.38 3.02 35.27
CA GLN A 337 18.98 4.40 35.04
C GLN A 337 17.50 4.49 34.65
N SER A 338 17.04 3.58 33.78
CA SER A 338 15.63 3.47 33.40
C SER A 338 14.72 3.28 34.63
N ARG A 339 15.11 2.40 35.57
CA ARG A 339 14.39 2.19 36.84
C ARG A 339 14.34 3.45 37.71
N LEU A 340 15.46 4.16 37.87
CA LEU A 340 15.51 5.42 38.62
C LEU A 340 14.62 6.50 37.99
N LEU A 341 14.57 6.58 36.66
CA LEU A 341 13.69 7.50 35.94
C LEU A 341 12.22 7.12 36.12
N HIS A 342 11.90 5.83 36.11
CA HIS A 342 10.54 5.33 36.36
C HIS A 342 10.05 5.70 37.76
N GLU A 343 10.86 5.46 38.81
CA GLU A 343 10.52 5.83 40.20
C GLU A 343 10.24 7.34 40.35
N ARG A 344 10.95 8.19 39.60
CA ARG A 344 10.74 9.64 39.61
C ARG A 344 9.46 10.08 38.91
N LEU A 345 8.98 9.32 37.94
CA LEU A 345 7.91 9.75 37.03
C LEU A 345 6.57 9.06 37.32
N ILE A 346 6.57 7.80 37.75
CA ILE A 346 5.36 6.95 37.79
C ILE A 346 4.21 7.55 38.62
N GLY A 347 4.49 8.04 39.83
CA GLY A 347 3.47 8.67 40.68
C GLY A 347 2.89 9.98 40.12
N ARG A 348 3.59 10.63 39.18
CA ARG A 348 3.08 11.80 38.45
C ARG A 348 2.29 11.40 37.20
N LEU A 349 2.65 10.28 36.58
CA LEU A 349 1.95 9.73 35.41
C LEU A 349 0.56 9.21 35.77
N GLU A 350 0.41 8.59 36.95
CA GLU A 350 -0.88 8.05 37.44
C GLU A 350 -1.95 9.13 37.63
N GLY A 351 -1.56 10.39 37.90
CA GLY A 351 -2.48 11.52 38.09
C GLY A 351 -2.74 12.38 36.85
N GLY A 352 -2.07 12.11 35.72
CA GLY A 352 -2.17 12.89 34.49
C GLY A 352 -3.28 12.41 33.53
N PRO A 353 -3.62 13.20 32.49
CA PRO A 353 -4.55 12.75 31.45
C PRO A 353 -4.04 11.46 30.79
N VAL A 354 -4.88 10.43 30.78
CA VAL A 354 -4.53 9.10 30.24
C VAL A 354 -4.88 9.08 28.75
N ASN A 355 -3.89 9.38 27.91
CA ASN A 355 -3.94 8.93 26.52
C ASN A 355 -3.67 7.40 26.48
N LYS A 356 -4.36 6.68 25.61
CA LYS A 356 -4.31 5.20 25.54
C LYS A 356 -2.95 4.70 25.05
N GLU A 357 -2.35 5.38 24.09
CA GLU A 357 -0.97 5.11 23.67
C GLU A 357 0.02 5.33 24.82
N ALA A 358 -0.22 6.36 25.63
CA ALA A 358 0.59 6.62 26.83
C ALA A 358 0.40 5.52 27.88
N LEU A 359 -0.81 4.97 28.04
CA LEU A 359 -1.06 3.82 28.91
C LEU A 359 -0.27 2.58 28.44
N LEU A 360 -0.35 2.23 27.15
CA LEU A 360 0.39 1.10 26.58
C LEU A 360 1.90 1.27 26.81
N ARG A 361 2.46 2.45 26.49
CA ARG A 361 3.89 2.73 26.69
C ARG A 361 4.31 2.65 28.16
N ARG A 362 3.49 3.16 29.09
CA ARG A 362 3.75 3.09 30.54
C ARG A 362 3.81 1.65 31.03
N VAL A 363 2.83 0.83 30.63
CA VAL A 363 2.79 -0.59 31.00
C VAL A 363 3.99 -1.33 30.44
N LEU A 364 4.32 -1.11 29.16
CA LEU A 364 5.50 -1.72 28.54
C LEU A 364 6.80 -1.32 29.24
N TRP A 365 6.96 -0.04 29.59
CA TRP A 365 8.14 0.42 30.32
C TRP A 365 8.25 -0.23 31.71
N ALA A 366 7.15 -0.33 32.44
CA ALA A 366 7.11 -1.00 33.73
C ALA A 366 7.49 -2.49 33.62
N VAL A 367 6.98 -3.20 32.61
CA VAL A 367 7.35 -4.59 32.30
C VAL A 367 8.83 -4.71 31.95
N GLU A 368 9.37 -3.85 31.09
CA GLU A 368 10.77 -3.87 30.65
C GLU A 368 11.77 -3.71 31.83
N ILE A 369 11.43 -2.92 32.84
CA ILE A 369 12.29 -2.73 34.03
C ILE A 369 12.03 -3.75 35.15
N GLY A 370 11.05 -4.65 34.97
CA GLY A 370 10.62 -5.65 35.94
C GLY A 370 9.86 -5.07 37.13
N ALA A 371 9.12 -3.98 36.96
CA ALA A 371 8.22 -3.45 37.97
C ALA A 371 6.91 -4.26 38.02
N GLU A 372 6.28 -4.31 39.18
CA GLU A 372 4.99 -4.98 39.34
C GLU A 372 3.89 -4.12 38.70
N VAL A 373 3.10 -4.74 37.80
CA VAL A 373 1.99 -4.08 37.10
C VAL A 373 0.70 -4.82 37.45
N PRO A 374 -0.37 -4.12 37.87
CA PRO A 374 -1.66 -4.74 38.09
C PRO A 374 -2.19 -5.44 36.83
N ASP A 375 -2.81 -6.61 37.01
CA ASP A 375 -3.37 -7.40 35.90
C ASP A 375 -4.39 -6.62 35.06
N GLU A 376 -5.15 -5.71 35.66
CA GLU A 376 -6.11 -4.83 34.96
C GLU A 376 -5.40 -3.92 33.94
N SER A 377 -4.26 -3.35 34.33
CA SER A 377 -3.43 -2.50 33.45
C SER A 377 -2.75 -3.33 32.37
N LEU A 378 -2.26 -4.53 32.70
CA LEU A 378 -1.71 -5.48 31.73
C LEU A 378 -2.75 -5.86 30.68
N LEU A 379 -3.98 -6.18 31.12
CA LEU A 379 -5.07 -6.55 30.22
C LEU A 379 -5.46 -5.38 29.30
N SER A 380 -5.62 -4.19 29.87
CA SER A 380 -5.95 -2.98 29.11
C SER A 380 -4.88 -2.68 28.04
N ALA A 381 -3.60 -2.76 28.40
CA ALA A 381 -2.50 -2.60 27.47
C ALA A 381 -2.46 -3.72 26.42
N ALA A 382 -2.73 -4.97 26.78
CA ALA A 382 -2.78 -6.09 25.84
C ALA A 382 -3.91 -5.95 24.81
N ILE A 383 -5.09 -5.45 25.23
CA ILE A 383 -6.21 -5.14 24.32
C ILE A 383 -5.82 -4.02 23.36
N LEU A 384 -5.20 -2.94 23.86
CA LEU A 384 -4.72 -1.84 23.03
C LEU A 384 -3.66 -2.29 22.02
N ALA A 385 -2.67 -3.08 22.46
CA ALA A 385 -1.66 -3.67 21.57
C ALA A 385 -2.31 -4.54 20.48
N SER A 386 -3.30 -5.37 20.86
CA SER A 386 -4.05 -6.19 19.90
C SER A 386 -4.83 -5.36 18.88
N ARG A 387 -5.45 -4.25 19.32
CA ARG A 387 -6.14 -3.29 18.42
C ARG A 387 -5.18 -2.59 17.48
N MET A 388 -3.97 -2.28 17.94
CA MET A 388 -2.90 -1.72 17.13
C MET A 388 -2.16 -2.77 16.29
N PHE A 389 -2.64 -4.02 16.26
CA PHE A 389 -2.05 -5.14 15.53
C PHE A 389 -0.61 -5.50 15.94
N GLN A 390 -0.19 -5.10 17.15
CA GLN A 390 1.05 -5.51 17.78
C GLN A 390 0.86 -6.87 18.46
N SER A 391 0.69 -7.91 17.65
CA SER A 391 0.27 -9.24 18.12
C SER A 391 1.27 -9.88 19.08
N ALA A 392 2.58 -9.73 18.83
CA ALA A 392 3.63 -10.18 19.74
C ALA A 392 3.55 -9.49 21.12
N THR A 393 3.50 -8.15 21.12
CA THR A 393 3.33 -7.34 22.34
C THR A 393 2.08 -7.72 23.12
N ALA A 394 0.96 -7.93 22.42
CA ALA A 394 -0.31 -8.34 23.03
C ALA A 394 -0.19 -9.72 23.71
N LEU A 395 0.50 -10.68 23.08
CA LEU A 395 0.76 -12.01 23.67
C LEU A 395 1.64 -11.90 24.91
N ASP A 396 2.73 -11.13 24.85
CA ASP A 396 3.68 -10.98 25.95
C ASP A 396 3.04 -10.35 27.19
N LEU A 397 2.22 -9.31 27.00
CA LEU A 397 1.46 -8.68 28.08
C LEU A 397 0.40 -9.63 28.64
N ALA A 398 -0.38 -10.29 27.77
CA ALA A 398 -1.43 -11.21 28.21
C ALA A 398 -0.89 -12.47 28.90
N ASN A 399 0.37 -12.87 28.63
CA ASN A 399 1.03 -14.00 29.28
C ASN A 399 1.44 -13.74 30.73
N GLN A 400 1.58 -12.47 31.12
CA GLN A 400 1.95 -12.06 32.47
C GLN A 400 0.75 -11.95 33.42
N ILE A 401 -0.48 -12.05 32.90
CA ILE A 401 -1.70 -11.99 33.71
C ILE A 401 -1.89 -13.30 34.48
N HIS A 402 -2.03 -13.22 35.79
CA HIS A 402 -2.12 -14.40 36.67
C HIS A 402 -3.42 -14.48 37.47
N GLY A 403 -4.08 -13.34 37.70
CA GLY A 403 -5.34 -13.21 38.42
C GLY A 403 -6.47 -13.99 37.77
N GLY A 404 -7.24 -14.70 38.60
CA GLY A 404 -8.34 -15.54 38.13
C GLY A 404 -9.45 -14.77 37.42
N GLU A 405 -9.67 -13.51 37.79
CA GLU A 405 -10.71 -12.64 37.22
C GLU A 405 -10.44 -12.27 35.75
N PHE A 406 -9.18 -12.00 35.39
CA PHE A 406 -8.80 -11.52 34.06
C PHE A 406 -8.39 -12.63 33.08
N ARG A 407 -8.26 -13.88 33.57
CA ARG A 407 -7.72 -15.01 32.82
C ARG A 407 -8.45 -15.27 31.50
N LEU A 408 -9.79 -15.23 31.52
CA LEU A 408 -10.59 -15.50 30.32
C LEU A 408 -10.39 -14.42 29.25
N ARG A 409 -10.42 -13.15 29.65
CA ARG A 409 -10.16 -12.01 28.77
C ARG A 409 -8.75 -12.05 28.20
N ALA A 410 -7.75 -12.36 29.02
CA ALA A 410 -6.37 -12.56 28.56
C ALA A 410 -6.30 -13.68 27.52
N ALA A 411 -7.00 -14.81 27.72
CA ALA A 411 -7.06 -15.89 26.75
C ALA A 411 -7.69 -15.47 25.42
N MET A 412 -8.70 -14.59 25.43
CA MET A 412 -9.31 -14.06 24.21
C MET A 412 -8.37 -13.11 23.46
N VAL A 413 -7.63 -12.25 24.17
CA VAL A 413 -6.60 -11.39 23.56
C VAL A 413 -5.52 -12.25 22.90
N LYS A 414 -5.05 -13.30 23.59
CA LYS A 414 -4.11 -14.28 23.01
C LYS A 414 -4.71 -14.96 21.78
N ALA A 415 -5.95 -15.43 21.86
CA ALA A 415 -6.61 -16.09 20.74
C ALA A 415 -6.72 -15.15 19.52
N ARG A 416 -7.03 -13.87 19.72
CA ARG A 416 -7.03 -12.87 18.63
C ARG A 416 -5.64 -12.65 18.06
N ALA A 417 -4.61 -12.55 18.90
CA ALA A 417 -3.24 -12.41 18.42
C ALA A 417 -2.78 -13.63 17.60
N HIS A 418 -3.07 -14.85 18.06
CA HIS A 418 -2.84 -16.07 17.27
C HIS A 418 -3.62 -16.07 15.95
N TYR A 419 -4.88 -15.61 15.96
CA TYR A 419 -5.69 -15.46 14.74
C TYR A 419 -5.04 -14.50 13.72
N ASN A 420 -4.57 -13.33 14.18
CA ASN A 420 -3.88 -12.35 13.34
C ASN A 420 -2.55 -12.88 12.76
N LEU A 421 -1.86 -13.74 13.52
CA LEU A 421 -0.63 -14.42 13.09
C LEU A 421 -0.88 -15.65 12.19
N GLY A 422 -2.15 -15.95 11.87
CA GLY A 422 -2.53 -17.11 11.05
C GLY A 422 -2.52 -18.46 11.79
N ASP A 423 -2.23 -18.48 13.09
CA ASP A 423 -2.31 -19.67 13.94
C ASP A 423 -3.74 -19.90 14.45
N TYR A 424 -4.63 -20.28 13.55
CA TYR A 424 -6.04 -20.53 13.87
C TYR A 424 -6.23 -21.70 14.84
N GLN A 425 -5.33 -22.70 14.81
CA GLN A 425 -5.42 -23.86 15.70
C GLN A 425 -5.06 -23.48 17.15
N GLY A 426 -4.01 -22.67 17.34
CA GLY A 426 -3.65 -22.10 18.64
C GLY A 426 -4.77 -21.20 19.18
N ALA A 427 -5.35 -20.35 18.33
CA ALA A 427 -6.49 -19.51 18.68
C ALA A 427 -7.68 -20.33 19.18
N LEU A 428 -8.06 -21.40 18.46
CA LEU A 428 -9.17 -22.27 18.85
C LEU A 428 -8.91 -22.97 20.19
N SER A 429 -7.70 -23.50 20.38
CA SER A 429 -7.31 -24.24 21.59
C SER A 429 -7.43 -23.37 22.86
N LEU A 430 -7.01 -22.10 22.77
CA LEU A 430 -7.14 -21.13 23.87
C LEU A 430 -8.61 -20.85 24.23
N MET A 431 -9.48 -20.74 23.23
CA MET A 431 -10.90 -20.49 23.45
C MET A 431 -11.62 -21.71 24.01
N GLU A 432 -11.26 -22.93 23.60
CA GLU A 432 -11.87 -24.17 24.12
C GLU A 432 -11.48 -24.42 25.58
N ALA A 433 -10.24 -24.12 25.97
CA ALA A 433 -9.79 -24.25 27.36
C ALA A 433 -10.53 -23.30 28.31
N GLY A 434 -10.84 -22.07 27.88
CA GLY A 434 -11.51 -21.05 28.70
C GLY A 434 -13.04 -21.06 28.62
N HIS A 435 -13.65 -21.82 27.70
CA HIS A 435 -15.09 -21.72 27.42
C HIS A 435 -15.99 -22.06 28.62
N GLY A 436 -15.48 -22.87 29.56
CA GLY A 436 -16.20 -23.26 30.77
C GLY A 436 -16.17 -22.23 31.91
N GLU A 437 -15.27 -21.25 31.86
CA GLU A 437 -14.91 -20.39 32.99
C GLU A 437 -15.59 -19.00 32.98
N ALA A 438 -16.37 -18.68 31.95
CA ALA A 438 -16.96 -17.36 31.79
C ALA A 438 -18.04 -17.06 32.84
N GLY A 439 -17.75 -16.09 33.72
CA GLY A 439 -18.65 -15.65 34.80
C GLY A 439 -19.61 -14.52 34.42
N ASN A 440 -19.51 -13.97 33.20
CA ASN A 440 -20.37 -12.90 32.70
C ASN A 440 -20.67 -13.10 31.19
N LEU A 441 -21.70 -12.41 30.70
CA LEU A 441 -22.21 -12.59 29.34
C LEU A 441 -21.40 -11.87 28.24
N PRO A 442 -20.86 -10.65 28.44
CA PRO A 442 -19.97 -10.02 27.46
C PRO A 442 -18.80 -10.92 27.06
N ASP A 443 -18.15 -11.56 28.02
CA ASP A 443 -17.02 -12.47 27.75
C ASP A 443 -17.46 -13.68 26.91
N LEU A 444 -18.63 -14.27 27.21
CA LEU A 444 -19.20 -15.35 26.41
C LEU A 444 -19.48 -14.93 24.97
N LEU A 445 -19.99 -13.72 24.74
CA LEU A 445 -20.29 -13.20 23.41
C LEU A 445 -19.02 -13.01 22.57
N PHE A 446 -17.99 -12.35 23.12
CA PHE A 446 -16.72 -12.14 22.40
C PHE A 446 -16.04 -13.44 22.02
N GLY A 447 -15.93 -14.36 22.98
CA GLY A 447 -15.35 -15.67 22.74
C GLY A 447 -16.11 -16.44 21.66
N SER A 448 -17.44 -16.32 21.62
CA SER A 448 -18.27 -17.02 20.62
C SER A 448 -18.08 -16.48 19.20
N LEU A 449 -17.98 -15.16 19.01
CA LEU A 449 -17.74 -14.56 17.69
C LEU A 449 -16.35 -14.91 17.15
N LEU A 450 -15.30 -14.75 17.97
CA LEU A 450 -13.94 -15.09 17.58
C LEU A 450 -13.79 -16.59 17.33
N ARG A 451 -14.46 -17.45 18.11
CA ARG A 451 -14.50 -18.90 17.89
C ARG A 451 -15.21 -19.25 16.58
N ALA A 452 -16.35 -18.65 16.29
CA ALA A 452 -17.06 -18.85 15.03
C ALA A 452 -16.21 -18.45 13.81
N ALA A 453 -15.50 -17.32 13.90
CA ALA A 453 -14.54 -16.89 12.88
C ALA A 453 -13.38 -17.89 12.73
N THR A 454 -12.75 -18.31 13.83
CA THR A 454 -11.62 -19.24 13.85
C THR A 454 -11.99 -20.61 13.28
N ARG A 455 -13.17 -21.14 13.63
CA ARG A 455 -13.68 -22.40 13.06
C ARG A 455 -13.96 -22.29 11.57
N SER A 456 -14.39 -21.12 11.11
CA SER A 456 -14.57 -20.85 9.69
C SER A 456 -13.22 -20.83 8.97
N ALA A 457 -12.22 -20.15 9.52
CA ALA A 457 -10.85 -20.13 8.99
C ALA A 457 -10.21 -21.54 8.94
N LEU A 458 -10.48 -22.40 9.93
CA LEU A 458 -10.06 -23.82 9.94
C LEU A 458 -10.88 -24.72 9.00
N GLY A 459 -11.88 -24.19 8.28
CA GLY A 459 -12.73 -24.97 7.39
C GLY A 459 -13.62 -25.99 8.12
N MET A 460 -13.87 -25.84 9.43
CA MET A 460 -14.70 -26.78 10.18
C MET A 460 -16.14 -26.81 9.66
N PRO A 461 -16.90 -27.92 9.81
CA PRO A 461 -18.28 -28.01 9.33
C PRO A 461 -19.18 -26.92 9.92
N VAL A 462 -20.11 -26.36 9.13
CA VAL A 462 -21.00 -25.28 9.60
C VAL A 462 -21.90 -25.70 10.78
N ALA A 463 -22.14 -27.01 10.94
CA ALA A 463 -22.81 -27.56 12.11
C ALA A 463 -22.10 -27.21 13.45
N SER A 464 -20.79 -26.96 13.43
CA SER A 464 -20.05 -26.52 14.61
C SER A 464 -20.44 -25.11 15.07
N LEU A 465 -20.81 -24.20 14.14
CA LEU A 465 -21.31 -22.86 14.49
C LEU A 465 -22.72 -22.95 15.09
N ALA A 466 -23.57 -23.84 14.57
CA ALA A 466 -24.90 -24.08 15.15
C ALA A 466 -24.81 -24.63 16.58
N ALA A 467 -23.83 -25.51 16.85
CA ALA A 467 -23.55 -26.00 18.20
C ALA A 467 -23.08 -24.88 19.14
N ASP A 468 -22.30 -23.91 18.64
CA ASP A 468 -21.88 -22.75 19.43
C ASP A 468 -23.06 -21.83 19.78
N ALA A 469 -23.98 -21.60 18.84
CA ALA A 469 -25.20 -20.84 19.08
C ALA A 469 -26.07 -21.53 20.15
N ALA A 470 -26.24 -22.85 20.08
CA ALA A 470 -26.96 -23.63 21.09
C ALA A 470 -26.28 -23.55 22.47
N THR A 471 -24.96 -23.70 22.51
CA THR A 471 -24.18 -23.62 23.75
C THR A 471 -24.30 -22.25 24.41
N LEU A 472 -24.32 -21.17 23.62
CA LEU A 472 -24.48 -19.81 24.12
C LEU A 472 -25.86 -19.60 24.76
N ARG A 473 -26.93 -20.14 24.17
CA ARG A 473 -28.28 -20.13 24.76
C ARG A 473 -28.33 -20.91 26.08
N ASP A 474 -27.78 -22.11 26.10
CA ASP A 474 -27.76 -22.96 27.29
C ASP A 474 -27.02 -22.30 28.46
N ARG A 475 -25.89 -21.65 28.17
CA ARG A 475 -25.13 -20.87 29.16
C ARG A 475 -25.87 -19.62 29.62
N GLY A 476 -26.51 -18.89 28.71
CA GLY A 476 -27.36 -17.76 29.05
C GLY A 476 -28.49 -18.16 30.01
N ALA A 477 -29.14 -19.30 29.75
CA ALA A 477 -30.18 -19.85 30.61
C ALA A 477 -29.65 -20.34 31.97
N GLU A 478 -28.44 -20.89 32.02
CA GLU A 478 -27.76 -21.22 33.28
C GLU A 478 -27.46 -19.97 34.12
N LEU A 479 -26.87 -18.94 33.51
CA LEU A 479 -26.58 -17.68 34.18
C LEU A 479 -27.86 -17.00 34.67
N ALA A 480 -28.92 -16.96 33.85
CA ALA A 480 -30.22 -16.42 34.22
C ALA A 480 -30.85 -17.13 35.43
N ARG A 481 -30.65 -18.45 35.56
CA ARG A 481 -31.09 -19.21 36.75
C ARG A 481 -30.26 -18.85 38.00
N SER A 482 -28.98 -18.59 37.83
CA SER A 482 -28.08 -18.20 38.94
C SER A 482 -28.27 -16.75 39.39
N ARG A 483 -28.78 -15.88 38.51
CA ARG A 483 -29.03 -14.45 38.75
C ARG A 483 -30.45 -14.05 38.34
N PRO A 484 -31.47 -14.40 39.13
CA PRO A 484 -32.87 -14.17 38.76
C PRO A 484 -33.23 -12.70 38.48
N GLU A 485 -32.52 -11.77 39.12
CA GLU A 485 -32.72 -10.31 38.95
C GLU A 485 -32.32 -9.81 37.55
N GLU A 486 -31.40 -10.51 36.87
CA GLU A 486 -30.89 -10.18 35.53
C GLU A 486 -31.39 -11.16 34.45
N ALA A 487 -32.30 -12.08 34.79
CA ALA A 487 -32.65 -13.24 33.97
C ALA A 487 -33.14 -12.86 32.56
N ASP A 488 -34.03 -11.89 32.45
CA ASP A 488 -34.58 -11.43 31.16
C ASP A 488 -33.51 -10.80 30.27
N SER A 489 -32.64 -9.97 30.85
CA SER A 489 -31.52 -9.35 30.13
C SER A 489 -30.50 -10.39 29.65
N LEU A 490 -30.12 -11.34 30.51
CA LEU A 490 -29.19 -12.42 30.18
C LEU A 490 -29.73 -13.33 29.07
N GLN A 491 -31.03 -13.63 29.10
CA GLN A 491 -31.69 -14.40 28.04
C GLN A 491 -31.74 -13.62 26.72
N ALA A 492 -32.13 -12.36 26.75
CA ALA A 492 -32.20 -11.53 25.54
C ALA A 492 -30.82 -11.36 24.88
N LEU A 493 -29.78 -11.10 25.67
CA LEU A 493 -28.41 -10.93 25.19
C LEU A 493 -27.82 -12.24 24.64
N SER A 494 -28.01 -13.37 25.33
CA SER A 494 -27.52 -14.68 24.88
C SER A 494 -28.24 -15.15 23.62
N GLU A 495 -29.55 -14.92 23.52
CA GLU A 495 -30.31 -15.17 22.29
C GLU A 495 -29.79 -14.29 21.15
N SER A 496 -29.63 -12.98 21.39
CA SER A 496 -29.09 -12.06 20.39
C SER A 496 -27.70 -12.49 19.88
N GLY A 497 -26.81 -12.92 20.77
CA GLY A 497 -25.50 -13.45 20.40
C GLY A 497 -25.58 -14.77 19.63
N ALA A 498 -26.48 -15.67 20.00
CA ALA A 498 -26.68 -16.94 19.31
C ALA A 498 -27.19 -16.71 17.88
N LEU A 499 -28.10 -15.76 17.70
CA LEU A 499 -28.60 -15.35 16.39
C LEU A 499 -27.48 -14.75 15.50
N LEU A 500 -26.49 -14.05 16.06
CA LEU A 500 -25.33 -13.59 15.30
C LEU A 500 -24.46 -14.75 14.80
N VAL A 501 -24.20 -15.75 15.64
CA VAL A 501 -23.46 -16.95 15.24
C VAL A 501 -24.22 -17.72 14.15
N GLU A 502 -25.55 -17.78 14.25
CA GLU A 502 -26.41 -18.34 13.19
C GLU A 502 -26.36 -17.53 11.90
N LEU A 503 -26.36 -16.19 11.97
CA LEU A 503 -26.14 -15.35 10.80
C LEU A 503 -24.78 -15.63 10.15
N MET A 504 -23.70 -15.82 10.92
CA MET A 504 -22.37 -16.20 10.41
C MET A 504 -22.41 -17.56 9.69
N ALA A 505 -23.16 -18.52 10.25
CA ALA A 505 -23.38 -19.81 9.61
C ALA A 505 -24.15 -19.69 8.29
N LEU A 506 -25.21 -18.87 8.24
CA LEU A 506 -26.00 -18.62 7.02
C LEU A 506 -25.18 -17.89 5.94
N SER A 507 -24.42 -16.86 6.33
CA SER A 507 -23.49 -16.14 5.45
C SER A 507 -22.48 -17.10 4.81
N ARG A 508 -21.85 -17.98 5.60
CA ARG A 508 -20.90 -18.98 5.09
C ARG A 508 -21.53 -20.01 4.14
N GLN A 509 -22.83 -20.29 4.28
CA GLN A 509 -23.58 -21.18 3.40
C GLN A 509 -24.15 -20.48 2.15
N GLY A 510 -24.10 -19.14 2.08
CA GLY A 510 -24.75 -18.38 1.01
C GLY A 510 -26.28 -18.26 1.13
N ARG A 511 -26.87 -18.64 2.28
CA ARG A 511 -28.32 -18.65 2.52
C ARG A 511 -28.86 -17.28 2.93
N TYR A 512 -28.60 -16.26 2.11
CA TYR A 512 -28.93 -14.87 2.41
C TYR A 512 -30.43 -14.57 2.51
N SER A 513 -31.26 -15.34 1.81
CA SER A 513 -32.73 -15.22 1.89
C SER A 513 -33.30 -15.48 3.28
N GLU A 514 -32.63 -16.32 4.08
CA GLU A 514 -33.04 -16.66 5.44
C GLU A 514 -32.54 -15.67 6.49
N MET A 515 -31.56 -14.82 6.14
CA MET A 515 -30.99 -13.84 7.06
C MET A 515 -31.95 -12.66 7.33
N ALA A 516 -32.85 -12.34 6.41
CA ALA A 516 -33.67 -11.12 6.49
C ALA A 516 -34.51 -11.00 7.77
N GLY A 517 -35.08 -12.10 8.26
CA GLY A 517 -35.85 -12.10 9.50
C GLY A 517 -34.96 -11.87 10.73
N LEU A 518 -33.79 -12.51 10.75
CA LEU A 518 -32.82 -12.39 11.84
C LEU A 518 -32.16 -11.01 11.90
N THR A 519 -31.76 -10.46 10.75
CA THR A 519 -31.18 -9.11 10.70
C THR A 519 -32.21 -8.05 11.07
N ALA A 520 -33.47 -8.18 10.64
CA ALA A 520 -34.53 -7.27 11.05
C ALA A 520 -34.74 -7.29 12.57
N LEU A 521 -34.83 -8.48 13.18
CA LEU A 521 -35.00 -8.64 14.62
C LEU A 521 -33.85 -7.97 15.42
N LEU A 522 -32.60 -8.19 14.98
CA LEU A 522 -31.42 -7.68 15.66
C LEU A 522 -31.16 -6.17 15.44
N THR A 523 -31.67 -5.61 14.33
CA THR A 523 -31.52 -4.18 14.02
C THR A 523 -32.65 -3.32 14.56
N SER A 524 -33.84 -3.88 14.78
CA SER A 524 -35.03 -3.17 15.30
C SER A 524 -35.16 -3.17 16.82
N ALA A 525 -34.19 -3.72 17.56
CA ALA A 525 -34.17 -3.68 19.02
C ALA A 525 -33.87 -2.26 19.53
N ASP A 526 -34.81 -1.35 19.30
CA ASP A 526 -34.77 0.04 19.73
C ASP A 526 -35.25 0.13 21.18
N GLY A 527 -34.28 0.15 22.09
CA GLY A 527 -34.48 0.50 23.49
C GLY A 527 -33.86 -0.51 24.42
N LEU A 528 -32.59 -0.32 24.76
CA LEU A 528 -31.99 -0.49 26.09
C LEU A 528 -30.48 -0.19 25.99
N SER A 529 -30.00 0.59 26.94
CA SER A 529 -28.67 1.20 27.00
C SER A 529 -27.63 0.22 27.58
N GLU A 530 -27.17 -0.76 26.79
CA GLU A 530 -26.01 -1.58 27.14
C GLU A 530 -24.98 -1.67 26.00
N ALA A 531 -23.69 -1.63 26.36
CA ALA A 531 -22.58 -1.69 25.41
C ALA A 531 -22.56 -3.00 24.58
N ALA A 532 -23.06 -4.12 25.14
CA ALA A 532 -23.13 -5.41 24.46
C ALA A 532 -24.17 -5.43 23.32
N MET A 533 -25.32 -4.76 23.49
CA MET A 533 -26.33 -4.65 22.43
C MET A 533 -25.86 -3.76 21.27
N ARG A 534 -24.99 -2.77 21.53
CA ARG A 534 -24.37 -1.95 20.47
C ARG A 534 -23.49 -2.79 19.55
N LEU A 535 -22.68 -3.70 20.10
CA LEU A 535 -21.89 -4.64 19.31
C LEU A 535 -22.80 -5.52 18.45
N ASN A 536 -23.83 -6.12 19.06
CA ASN A 536 -24.72 -7.03 18.34
C ASN A 536 -25.47 -6.33 17.20
N ARG A 537 -25.98 -5.12 17.45
CA ARG A 537 -26.61 -4.28 16.42
C ARG A 537 -25.63 -3.95 15.29
N THR A 538 -24.39 -3.64 15.64
CA THR A 538 -23.35 -3.32 14.65
C THR A 538 -23.06 -4.52 13.78
N MET A 539 -22.79 -5.68 14.37
CA MET A 539 -22.61 -6.92 13.64
C MET A 539 -23.83 -7.25 12.78
N ALA A 540 -25.05 -7.09 13.30
CA ALA A 540 -26.27 -7.33 12.53
C ALA A 540 -26.40 -6.39 11.32
N LEU A 541 -26.12 -5.09 11.46
CA LEU A 541 -26.09 -4.15 10.33
C LEU A 541 -25.01 -4.52 9.31
N THR A 542 -23.84 -4.92 9.79
CA THR A 542 -22.73 -5.39 8.97
C THR A 542 -23.13 -6.64 8.18
N MET A 543 -23.80 -7.61 8.80
CA MET A 543 -24.30 -8.81 8.11
C MET A 543 -25.50 -8.52 7.19
N ASP A 544 -26.33 -7.53 7.52
CA ASP A 544 -27.40 -7.04 6.67
C ASP A 544 -26.85 -6.39 5.39
N SER A 545 -25.71 -5.68 5.49
CA SER A 545 -24.98 -5.18 4.34
C SER A 545 -24.61 -6.32 3.37
N GLU A 546 -24.01 -7.40 3.86
CA GLU A 546 -23.65 -8.57 3.04
C GLU A 546 -24.87 -9.22 2.38
N ARG A 547 -25.96 -9.39 3.13
CA ARG A 547 -27.23 -9.89 2.60
C ARG A 547 -27.77 -9.02 1.48
N LEU A 548 -27.81 -7.70 1.68
CA LEU A 548 -28.29 -6.74 0.68
C LEU A 548 -27.43 -6.76 -0.58
N ILE A 549 -26.10 -6.83 -0.44
CA ILE A 549 -25.18 -7.01 -1.57
C ILE A 549 -25.56 -8.25 -2.36
N ALA A 550 -25.69 -9.40 -1.71
CA ALA A 550 -26.03 -10.66 -2.39
C ALA A 550 -27.36 -10.56 -3.16
N GLN A 551 -28.37 -9.93 -2.56
CA GLN A 551 -29.74 -9.85 -3.08
C GLN A 551 -29.96 -8.81 -4.20
N GLY A 552 -28.94 -8.03 -4.56
CA GLY A 552 -29.05 -7.03 -5.63
C GLY A 552 -29.15 -5.58 -5.16
N PHE A 553 -28.94 -5.30 -3.87
CA PHE A 553 -29.05 -3.98 -3.28
C PHE A 553 -27.73 -3.46 -2.66
N PRO A 554 -26.61 -3.45 -3.42
CA PRO A 554 -25.31 -3.03 -2.87
C PRO A 554 -25.30 -1.57 -2.40
N GLN A 555 -26.12 -0.66 -2.94
CA GLN A 555 -26.15 0.73 -2.48
C GLN A 555 -26.76 0.83 -1.08
N GLN A 556 -27.87 0.14 -0.85
CA GLN A 556 -28.43 -0.02 0.50
C GLN A 556 -27.46 -0.77 1.42
N GLY A 557 -26.69 -1.73 0.88
CA GLY A 557 -25.62 -2.41 1.60
C GLY A 557 -24.54 -1.44 2.12
N MET A 558 -24.11 -0.48 1.29
CA MET A 558 -23.18 0.57 1.72
C MET A 558 -23.78 1.43 2.85
N GLU A 559 -25.06 1.80 2.75
CA GLU A 559 -25.76 2.55 3.80
C GLU A 559 -25.79 1.79 5.13
N ARG A 560 -26.02 0.48 5.11
CA ARG A 560 -25.97 -0.37 6.31
C ARG A 560 -24.58 -0.46 6.92
N ALA A 561 -23.54 -0.61 6.09
CA ALA A 561 -22.16 -0.61 6.58
C ALA A 561 -21.77 0.74 7.19
N ALA A 562 -22.20 1.86 6.59
CA ALA A 562 -21.99 3.20 7.13
C ALA A 562 -22.73 3.41 8.46
N GLN A 563 -23.96 2.91 8.59
CA GLN A 563 -24.69 2.92 9.86
C GLN A 563 -23.97 2.11 10.94
N ALA A 564 -23.40 0.95 10.60
CA ALA A 564 -22.61 0.15 11.52
C ALA A 564 -21.35 0.92 11.98
N TYR A 565 -20.65 1.57 11.05
CA TYR A 565 -19.45 2.37 11.35
C TYR A 565 -19.74 3.57 12.26
N ALA A 566 -20.94 4.17 12.16
CA ALA A 566 -21.34 5.32 12.97
C ALA A 566 -21.72 4.97 14.43
N ILE A 567 -21.85 3.69 14.78
CA ILE A 567 -22.13 3.28 16.16
C ILE A 567 -20.83 3.36 16.97
N GLU A 568 -20.86 4.09 18.07
CA GLU A 568 -19.72 4.17 19.00
C GLU A 568 -19.67 2.93 19.92
N HIS A 569 -18.50 2.29 19.99
CA HIS A 569 -18.26 1.11 20.82
C HIS A 569 -17.36 1.44 22.02
N SER A 570 -17.56 0.70 23.12
CA SER A 570 -16.58 0.67 24.22
C SER A 570 -15.36 -0.11 23.76
N GLU A 571 -14.16 0.33 24.12
CA GLU A 571 -12.90 -0.34 23.74
C GLU A 571 -12.71 -1.69 24.43
N GLU A 572 -13.41 -1.91 25.54
CA GLU A 572 -13.55 -3.24 26.14
C GLU A 572 -14.16 -4.26 25.14
N ASN A 573 -14.79 -3.80 24.06
CA ASN A 573 -15.32 -4.64 22.99
C ASN A 573 -14.32 -4.90 21.85
N ASP A 574 -13.12 -4.31 21.89
CA ASP A 574 -12.13 -4.40 20.81
C ASP A 574 -11.43 -5.77 20.75
N VAL A 575 -11.90 -6.79 21.48
CA VAL A 575 -11.38 -8.16 21.43
C VAL A 575 -11.78 -8.90 20.14
N PHE A 576 -12.66 -8.32 19.32
CA PHE A 576 -13.02 -8.79 17.97
C PHE A 576 -12.61 -7.75 16.91
N PHE A 577 -12.32 -8.20 15.68
CA PHE A 577 -11.93 -7.36 14.53
C PHE A 577 -13.13 -6.64 13.88
N LEU A 578 -13.85 -5.86 14.69
CA LEU A 578 -15.10 -5.20 14.27
C LEU A 578 -14.88 -4.14 13.17
N PRO A 579 -13.93 -3.18 13.29
CA PRO A 579 -13.69 -2.19 12.24
C PRO A 579 -13.38 -2.83 10.89
N GLU A 580 -12.58 -3.90 10.88
CA GLU A 580 -12.17 -4.60 9.66
C GLU A 580 -13.33 -5.40 9.06
N THR A 581 -14.19 -5.98 9.91
CA THR A 581 -15.42 -6.68 9.49
C THR A 581 -16.39 -5.72 8.79
N ILE A 582 -16.51 -4.48 9.28
CA ILE A 582 -17.33 -3.41 8.69
C ILE A 582 -16.70 -2.95 7.37
N LEU A 583 -15.41 -2.60 7.39
CA LEU A 583 -14.69 -2.08 6.24
C LEU A 583 -14.74 -3.06 5.06
N LEU A 584 -14.49 -4.35 5.30
CA LEU A 584 -14.52 -5.36 4.25
C LEU A 584 -15.86 -5.40 3.51
N ARG A 585 -16.97 -5.26 4.23
CA ARG A 585 -18.32 -5.26 3.63
C ARG A 585 -18.69 -3.94 2.99
N LEU A 586 -18.20 -2.82 3.53
CA LEU A 586 -18.30 -1.53 2.85
C LEU A 586 -17.59 -1.57 1.49
N LEU A 587 -16.37 -2.12 1.44
CA LEU A 587 -15.60 -2.29 0.22
C LEU A 587 -16.29 -3.26 -0.75
N ALA A 588 -16.80 -4.40 -0.26
CA ALA A 588 -17.57 -5.33 -1.08
C ALA A 588 -18.82 -4.67 -1.68
N ALA A 589 -19.52 -3.84 -0.92
CA ALA A 589 -20.70 -3.11 -1.37
C ALA A 589 -20.33 -2.06 -2.44
N ALA A 590 -19.28 -1.27 -2.22
CA ALA A 590 -18.79 -0.29 -3.20
C ALA A 590 -18.35 -0.96 -4.52
N MET A 591 -17.63 -2.09 -4.43
CA MET A 591 -17.25 -2.88 -5.60
C MET A 591 -18.45 -3.41 -6.37
N CYS A 592 -19.47 -3.93 -5.65
CA CYS A 592 -20.70 -4.42 -6.25
C CYS A 592 -21.64 -3.29 -6.73
N CYS A 593 -21.44 -2.03 -6.31
CA CYS A 593 -22.10 -0.86 -6.89
C CYS A 593 -21.47 -0.39 -8.21
N GLY A 594 -20.25 -0.85 -8.52
CA GLY A 594 -19.44 -0.32 -9.62
C GLY A 594 -18.60 0.92 -9.25
N ASP A 595 -18.49 1.27 -7.97
CA ASP A 595 -17.66 2.38 -7.48
C ASP A 595 -16.26 1.89 -7.07
N TRP A 596 -15.50 1.38 -8.04
CA TRP A 596 -14.18 0.79 -7.76
C TRP A 596 -13.13 1.85 -7.39
N GLN A 597 -13.28 3.07 -7.92
CA GLN A 597 -12.42 4.20 -7.56
C GLN A 597 -12.71 4.67 -6.13
N GLY A 598 -13.98 4.74 -5.72
CA GLY A 598 -14.36 4.97 -4.35
C GLY A 598 -13.81 3.90 -3.42
N ALA A 599 -13.96 2.62 -3.77
CA ALA A 599 -13.39 1.52 -2.99
C ALA A 599 -11.85 1.62 -2.83
N ALA A 600 -11.13 1.97 -3.91
CA ALA A 600 -9.68 2.17 -3.84
C ALA A 600 -9.30 3.38 -2.96
N ARG A 601 -10.04 4.49 -3.03
CA ARG A 601 -9.82 5.67 -2.17
C ARG A 601 -10.10 5.37 -0.70
N THR A 602 -11.22 4.72 -0.38
CA THR A 602 -11.55 4.34 1.01
C THR A 602 -10.47 3.44 1.59
N LEU A 603 -9.89 2.54 0.78
CA LEU A 603 -8.77 1.72 1.18
C LEU A 603 -7.48 2.53 1.38
N GLU A 604 -7.20 3.53 0.53
CA GLU A 604 -6.06 4.44 0.70
C GLU A 604 -6.19 5.30 1.96
N GLU A 605 -7.36 5.88 2.19
CA GLU A 605 -7.69 6.64 3.41
C GLU A 605 -7.51 5.75 4.66
N PHE A 606 -8.03 4.53 4.62
CA PHE A 606 -7.81 3.57 5.70
C PHE A 606 -6.32 3.23 5.87
N SER A 607 -5.58 3.03 4.76
CA SER A 607 -4.16 2.68 4.79
C SER A 607 -3.27 3.79 5.36
N LEU A 608 -3.64 5.06 5.17
CA LEU A 608 -2.90 6.22 5.70
C LEU A 608 -3.00 6.31 7.22
N ASP A 609 -4.13 5.91 7.80
CA ASP A 609 -4.36 5.90 9.26
C ASP A 609 -4.05 4.54 9.92
N ALA A 610 -3.88 3.49 9.13
CA ALA A 610 -3.93 2.07 9.56
C ALA A 610 -2.69 1.56 10.31
N GLY A 611 -1.53 2.20 10.23
CA GLY A 611 -0.41 1.72 11.04
C GLY A 611 0.00 0.25 10.73
N PRO A 612 0.27 -0.57 11.76
CA PRO A 612 0.57 -2.00 11.65
C PRO A 612 -0.55 -2.88 11.03
N VAL A 613 -1.78 -2.36 10.88
CA VAL A 613 -2.89 -3.07 10.22
C VAL A 613 -2.51 -3.49 8.79
N VAL A 614 -1.65 -2.72 8.11
CA VAL A 614 -1.17 -3.03 6.75
C VAL A 614 -0.44 -4.37 6.67
N PHE A 615 0.16 -4.86 7.76
CA PHE A 615 0.74 -6.22 7.80
C PHE A 615 -0.30 -7.32 7.91
N SER A 616 -1.30 -7.12 8.75
CA SER A 616 -2.35 -8.13 9.00
C SER A 616 -3.36 -8.20 7.85
N PHE A 617 -3.56 -7.11 7.10
CA PHE A 617 -4.57 -7.01 6.03
C PHE A 617 -4.01 -6.56 4.68
N GLY A 618 -2.69 -6.47 4.51
CA GLY A 618 -2.05 -5.94 3.29
C GLY A 618 -2.42 -6.70 2.02
N GLY A 619 -2.69 -8.00 2.14
CA GLY A 619 -3.22 -8.80 1.04
C GLY A 619 -4.62 -8.37 0.56
N GLY A 620 -5.49 -7.95 1.48
CA GLY A 620 -6.85 -7.49 1.16
C GLY A 620 -6.84 -6.21 0.31
N ALA A 621 -5.88 -5.32 0.55
CA ALA A 621 -5.68 -4.12 -0.26
C ALA A 621 -5.37 -4.46 -1.72
N ASN A 622 -4.48 -5.43 -1.94
CA ASN A 622 -4.11 -5.92 -3.26
C ASN A 622 -5.29 -6.61 -3.96
N VAL A 623 -6.13 -7.33 -3.20
CA VAL A 623 -7.35 -7.96 -3.73
C VAL A 623 -8.33 -6.92 -4.27
N VAL A 624 -8.61 -5.85 -3.51
CA VAL A 624 -9.53 -4.79 -3.95
C VAL A 624 -8.99 -4.04 -5.17
N ARG A 625 -7.71 -3.65 -5.16
CA ARG A 625 -7.06 -2.99 -6.31
C ARG A 625 -6.99 -3.89 -7.54
N GLY A 626 -6.61 -5.16 -7.35
CA GLY A 626 -6.57 -6.17 -8.39
C GLY A 626 -7.93 -6.38 -9.04
N MET A 627 -9.00 -6.48 -8.23
CA MET A 627 -10.37 -6.59 -8.74
C MET A 627 -10.78 -5.33 -9.53
N ALA A 628 -10.47 -4.13 -9.04
CA ALA A 628 -10.74 -2.88 -9.73
C ALA A 628 -10.06 -2.81 -11.10
N PHE A 629 -8.78 -3.20 -11.19
CA PHE A 629 -8.04 -3.25 -12.45
C PHE A 629 -8.56 -4.33 -13.39
N LEU A 630 -8.90 -5.51 -12.88
CA LEU A 630 -9.45 -6.60 -13.67
C LEU A 630 -10.78 -6.20 -14.31
N ARG A 631 -11.68 -5.57 -13.53
CA ARG A 631 -12.95 -5.00 -14.03
C ARG A 631 -12.75 -3.82 -14.97
N GLY A 632 -11.72 -3.02 -14.73
CA GLY A 632 -11.25 -1.97 -15.61
C GLY A 632 -10.53 -2.45 -16.87
N GLY A 633 -10.42 -3.76 -17.13
CA GLY A 633 -9.72 -4.29 -18.29
C GLY A 633 -8.20 -4.09 -18.29
N LYS A 634 -7.61 -3.59 -17.19
CA LYS A 634 -6.16 -3.44 -16.99
C LYS A 634 -5.56 -4.77 -16.49
N VAL A 635 -5.64 -5.79 -17.32
CA VAL A 635 -5.35 -7.18 -16.93
C VAL A 635 -3.89 -7.37 -16.49
N ALA A 636 -2.94 -6.69 -17.15
CA ALA A 636 -1.52 -6.75 -16.78
C ALA A 636 -1.27 -6.17 -15.39
N ASP A 637 -1.73 -4.94 -15.15
CA ASP A 637 -1.63 -4.27 -13.84
C ASP A 637 -2.33 -5.07 -12.74
N ALA A 638 -3.49 -5.69 -13.06
CA ALA A 638 -4.20 -6.57 -12.14
C ALA A 638 -3.35 -7.78 -11.76
N LEU A 639 -2.75 -8.47 -12.73
CA LEU A 639 -1.92 -9.65 -12.47
C LEU A 639 -0.73 -9.32 -11.56
N GLU A 640 -0.03 -8.23 -11.83
CA GLU A 640 1.12 -7.79 -11.02
C GLU A 640 0.73 -7.58 -9.55
N ILE A 641 -0.33 -6.81 -9.30
CA ILE A 641 -0.82 -6.53 -7.94
C ILE A 641 -1.33 -7.80 -7.25
N LEU A 642 -2.05 -8.65 -7.97
CA LEU A 642 -2.61 -9.88 -7.40
C LEU A 642 -1.51 -10.88 -7.03
N LEU A 643 -0.43 -11.00 -7.81
CA LEU A 643 0.71 -11.84 -7.43
C LEU A 643 1.37 -11.37 -6.12
N ALA A 644 1.58 -10.06 -5.98
CA ALA A 644 2.05 -9.49 -4.71
C ALA A 644 1.05 -9.73 -3.57
N GLY A 645 -0.26 -9.69 -3.87
CA GLY A 645 -1.33 -10.01 -2.93
C GLY A 645 -1.30 -11.46 -2.44
N ILE A 646 -1.05 -12.42 -3.33
CA ILE A 646 -0.92 -13.85 -2.97
C ILE A 646 0.23 -14.05 -2.00
N ASP A 647 1.39 -13.44 -2.25
CA ASP A 647 2.55 -13.57 -1.36
C ASP A 647 2.31 -12.93 0.01
N ALA A 648 1.56 -11.82 0.07
CA ALA A 648 1.11 -11.21 1.33
C ALA A 648 0.15 -12.12 2.10
N LEU A 649 -0.88 -12.65 1.43
CA LEU A 649 -1.92 -13.48 2.05
C LEU A 649 -1.38 -14.84 2.53
N ARG A 650 -0.30 -15.35 1.93
CA ARG A 650 0.42 -16.53 2.45
C ARG A 650 1.08 -16.30 3.82
N ILE A 651 1.33 -15.05 4.19
CA ILE A 651 1.88 -14.69 5.50
C ILE A 651 0.76 -14.58 6.52
N SER A 652 -0.30 -13.84 6.19
CA SER A 652 -1.48 -13.69 7.03
C SER A 652 -2.73 -13.44 6.17
N ASP A 653 -3.78 -14.23 6.39
CA ASP A 653 -5.06 -14.12 5.68
C ASP A 653 -6.26 -14.14 6.64
N PRO A 654 -6.39 -13.16 7.55
CA PRO A 654 -7.48 -13.14 8.54
C PRO A 654 -8.87 -13.03 7.91
N GLN A 655 -8.97 -12.61 6.64
CA GLN A 655 -10.22 -12.44 5.90
C GLN A 655 -10.52 -13.59 4.91
N GLN A 656 -9.63 -14.58 4.81
CA GLN A 656 -9.78 -15.74 3.93
C GLN A 656 -9.91 -15.36 2.44
N LEU A 657 -9.08 -14.42 1.98
CA LEU A 657 -9.07 -13.87 0.63
C LEU A 657 -8.05 -14.55 -0.31
N LEU A 658 -7.20 -15.44 0.18
CA LEU A 658 -6.14 -16.09 -0.63
C LEU A 658 -6.72 -16.84 -1.83
N GLY A 659 -7.79 -17.60 -1.63
CA GLY A 659 -8.49 -18.33 -2.69
C GLY A 659 -8.97 -17.38 -3.79
N PHE A 660 -9.67 -16.31 -3.39
CA PHE A 660 -10.19 -15.28 -4.29
C PHE A 660 -9.09 -14.53 -5.05
N CYS A 661 -8.03 -14.13 -4.37
CA CYS A 661 -6.85 -13.49 -4.96
C CYS A 661 -6.22 -14.39 -6.03
N THR A 662 -6.03 -15.67 -5.70
CA THR A 662 -5.45 -16.68 -6.58
C THR A 662 -6.32 -16.93 -7.81
N ALA A 663 -7.65 -17.03 -7.65
CA ALA A 663 -8.58 -17.21 -8.75
C ALA A 663 -8.58 -16.02 -9.72
N MET A 664 -8.55 -14.78 -9.21
CA MET A 664 -8.42 -13.59 -10.05
C MET A 664 -7.07 -13.54 -10.77
N ALA A 665 -5.97 -13.88 -10.10
CA ALA A 665 -4.64 -13.93 -10.71
C ALA A 665 -4.57 -14.98 -11.83
N ALA A 666 -5.14 -16.17 -11.59
CA ALA A 666 -5.25 -17.23 -12.59
C ALA A 666 -6.04 -16.77 -13.81
N TYR A 667 -7.18 -16.10 -13.60
CA TYR A 667 -7.98 -15.53 -14.68
C TYR A 667 -7.22 -14.46 -15.47
N ALA A 668 -6.54 -13.54 -14.78
CA ALA A 668 -5.73 -12.50 -15.40
C ALA A 668 -4.58 -13.08 -16.23
N ALA A 669 -3.84 -14.04 -15.69
CA ALA A 669 -2.77 -14.75 -16.38
C ALA A 669 -3.30 -15.48 -17.62
N ALA A 670 -4.42 -16.19 -17.51
CA ALA A 670 -5.04 -16.88 -18.63
C ALA A 670 -5.47 -15.91 -19.74
N ARG A 671 -6.04 -14.74 -19.37
CA ARG A 671 -6.40 -13.66 -20.32
C ARG A 671 -5.20 -13.04 -21.03
N LEU A 672 -4.05 -12.95 -20.38
CA LEU A 672 -2.80 -12.46 -20.99
C LEU A 672 -2.08 -13.53 -21.83
N GLY A 673 -2.55 -14.78 -21.81
CA GLY A 673 -1.93 -15.90 -22.51
C GLY A 673 -0.70 -16.49 -21.79
N THR A 674 -0.43 -16.11 -20.53
CA THR A 674 0.64 -16.68 -19.70
C THR A 674 0.21 -18.05 -19.13
N THR A 675 -0.03 -18.99 -20.06
CA THR A 675 -0.68 -20.29 -19.84
C THR A 675 -0.05 -21.10 -18.71
N GLU A 676 1.28 -21.10 -18.60
CA GLU A 676 1.98 -21.88 -17.58
C GLU A 676 1.76 -21.32 -16.17
N LEU A 677 1.88 -20.01 -16.00
CA LEU A 677 1.57 -19.33 -14.74
C LEU A 677 0.11 -19.52 -14.33
N ALA A 678 -0.81 -19.38 -15.30
CA ALA A 678 -2.23 -19.58 -15.05
C ALA A 678 -2.54 -21.01 -14.57
N ARG A 679 -1.92 -22.03 -15.18
CA ARG A 679 -2.05 -23.44 -14.74
C ARG A 679 -1.52 -23.63 -13.32
N GLN A 680 -0.34 -23.10 -13.02
CA GLN A 680 0.24 -23.17 -11.68
C GLN A 680 -0.67 -22.53 -10.63
N LEU A 681 -1.29 -21.39 -10.93
CA LEU A 681 -2.22 -20.71 -10.03
C LEU A 681 -3.52 -21.49 -9.85
N VAL A 682 -4.06 -22.11 -10.91
CA VAL A 682 -5.24 -23.00 -10.81
C VAL A 682 -4.93 -24.23 -9.97
N ASP A 683 -3.76 -24.85 -10.14
CA ASP A 683 -3.37 -26.05 -9.40
C ASP A 683 -3.05 -25.75 -7.93
N ALA A 684 -2.52 -24.55 -7.64
CA ALA A 684 -2.23 -24.09 -6.28
C ALA A 684 -3.45 -23.52 -5.55
N HIS A 685 -4.58 -23.35 -6.23
CA HIS A 685 -5.78 -22.75 -5.66
C HIS A 685 -6.40 -23.63 -4.58
N VAL A 686 -6.69 -23.01 -3.43
CA VAL A 686 -7.47 -23.58 -2.34
C VAL A 686 -8.69 -22.70 -2.13
N GLU A 687 -9.88 -23.31 -2.12
CA GLU A 687 -11.13 -22.57 -1.98
C GLU A 687 -11.21 -21.88 -0.62
N GLY A 688 -11.58 -20.60 -0.61
CA GLY A 688 -11.75 -19.82 0.60
C GLY A 688 -12.96 -20.26 1.44
N THR A 689 -12.91 -19.99 2.74
CA THR A 689 -13.97 -20.33 3.72
C THR A 689 -14.66 -19.11 4.32
N GLY A 690 -14.37 -17.92 3.80
CA GLY A 690 -14.87 -16.62 4.27
C GLY A 690 -16.30 -16.31 3.83
N MET A 691 -16.57 -15.04 3.49
CA MET A 691 -17.88 -14.59 3.04
C MET A 691 -18.28 -15.30 1.75
N PHE A 692 -19.48 -15.89 1.69
CA PHE A 692 -19.91 -16.63 0.50
C PHE A 692 -20.02 -15.75 -0.74
N VAL A 693 -20.38 -14.46 -0.60
CA VAL A 693 -20.31 -13.50 -1.72
C VAL A 693 -18.91 -13.50 -2.37
N VAL A 694 -17.84 -13.54 -1.57
CA VAL A 694 -16.45 -13.57 -2.08
C VAL A 694 -16.15 -14.92 -2.72
N VAL A 695 -16.49 -16.02 -2.04
CA VAL A 695 -16.29 -17.39 -2.56
C VAL A 695 -17.05 -17.61 -3.88
N SER A 696 -18.23 -17.01 -4.04
CA SER A 696 -18.98 -17.07 -5.30
C SER A 696 -18.29 -16.31 -6.43
N HIS A 697 -17.64 -15.17 -6.16
CA HIS A 697 -16.84 -14.46 -7.16
C HIS A 697 -15.56 -15.24 -7.50
N GLU A 698 -14.91 -15.81 -6.49
CA GLU A 698 -13.76 -16.70 -6.61
C GLU A 698 -14.04 -17.87 -7.56
N ARG A 699 -15.13 -18.61 -7.32
CA ARG A 699 -15.57 -19.71 -8.20
C ARG A 699 -15.78 -19.26 -9.64
N ALA A 700 -16.39 -18.09 -9.84
CA ALA A 700 -16.65 -17.56 -11.17
C ALA A 700 -15.36 -17.19 -11.94
N TYR A 701 -14.39 -16.55 -11.28
CA TYR A 701 -13.09 -16.26 -11.92
C TYR A 701 -12.28 -17.53 -12.17
N LEU A 702 -12.32 -18.51 -11.26
CA LEU A 702 -11.64 -19.78 -11.44
C LEU A 702 -12.21 -20.57 -12.63
N ALA A 703 -13.54 -20.62 -12.76
CA ALA A 703 -14.21 -21.21 -13.92
C ALA A 703 -13.78 -20.52 -15.23
N GLY A 704 -13.69 -19.18 -15.22
CA GLY A 704 -13.19 -18.42 -16.37
C GLY A 704 -11.72 -18.70 -16.70
N ALA A 705 -10.86 -18.88 -15.69
CA ALA A 705 -9.45 -19.21 -15.89
C ALA A 705 -9.29 -20.59 -16.55
N ARG A 706 -10.03 -21.59 -16.07
CA ARG A 706 -10.06 -22.95 -16.63
C ARG A 706 -10.54 -22.97 -18.08
N TYR A 707 -11.56 -22.16 -18.40
CA TYR A 707 -12.04 -22.00 -19.78
C TYR A 707 -10.93 -21.53 -20.72
N LEU A 708 -10.23 -20.45 -20.34
CA LEU A 708 -9.20 -19.81 -21.15
C LEU A 708 -7.95 -20.69 -21.32
N LEU A 709 -7.64 -21.55 -20.35
CA LEU A 709 -6.53 -22.52 -20.42
C LEU A 709 -6.79 -23.70 -21.38
N GLY A 710 -8.04 -23.88 -21.82
CA GLY A 710 -8.37 -24.66 -23.00
C GLY A 710 -8.44 -26.18 -22.81
N ASN A 711 -9.38 -26.69 -21.99
CA ASN A 711 -10.18 -27.86 -22.38
C ASN A 711 -11.39 -28.24 -21.50
N ASP A 712 -12.01 -27.33 -20.74
CA ASP A 712 -13.34 -27.64 -20.20
C ASP A 712 -14.43 -26.99 -21.07
N ALA A 713 -15.01 -27.77 -22.00
CA ALA A 713 -16.20 -27.37 -22.75
C ALA A 713 -17.40 -27.09 -21.82
N GLY A 714 -17.29 -27.45 -20.53
CA GLY A 714 -18.25 -27.16 -19.48
C GLY A 714 -18.09 -25.82 -18.78
N ALA A 715 -17.09 -24.97 -19.05
CA ALA A 715 -16.92 -23.76 -18.24
C ALA A 715 -18.04 -22.69 -18.39
N PRO A 716 -18.60 -22.42 -19.60
CA PRO A 716 -19.85 -21.66 -19.71
C PRO A 716 -21.00 -22.35 -18.97
N VAL A 717 -21.02 -23.69 -18.95
CA VAL A 717 -21.99 -24.48 -18.18
C VAL A 717 -21.77 -24.32 -16.67
N GLU A 718 -20.53 -24.26 -16.20
CA GLU A 718 -20.16 -24.02 -14.80
C GLU A 718 -20.58 -22.62 -14.36
N LEU A 719 -20.33 -21.59 -15.18
CA LEU A 719 -20.79 -20.22 -14.92
C LEU A 719 -22.32 -20.12 -14.90
N VAL A 720 -23.02 -20.79 -15.83
CA VAL A 720 -24.49 -20.87 -15.82
C VAL A 720 -25.01 -21.66 -14.61
N ALA A 721 -24.34 -22.74 -14.20
CA ALA A 721 -24.69 -23.48 -13.00
C ALA A 721 -24.50 -22.65 -11.72
N LEU A 722 -23.44 -21.83 -11.65
CA LEU A 722 -23.26 -20.85 -10.58
C LEU A 722 -24.40 -19.80 -10.58
N ALA A 723 -24.81 -19.33 -11.76
CA ALA A 723 -25.96 -18.44 -11.90
C ALA A 723 -27.28 -19.10 -11.47
N ASP A 724 -27.48 -20.39 -11.77
CA ASP A 724 -28.65 -21.16 -11.34
C ASP A 724 -28.69 -21.38 -9.83
N ALA A 725 -27.54 -21.69 -9.21
CA ALA A 725 -27.43 -21.79 -7.76
C ALA A 725 -27.73 -20.44 -7.09
N ALA A 726 -27.16 -19.35 -7.62
CA ALA A 726 -27.44 -18.00 -7.12
C ALA A 726 -28.92 -17.62 -7.23
N LEU A 727 -29.59 -17.98 -8.33
CA LEU A 727 -31.03 -17.78 -8.50
C LEU A 727 -31.84 -18.55 -7.46
N ALA A 728 -31.49 -19.82 -7.19
CA ALA A 728 -32.18 -20.64 -6.19
C ALA A 728 -32.16 -20.00 -4.80
N ASP A 729 -31.05 -19.36 -4.43
CA ASP A 729 -30.86 -18.66 -3.16
C ASP A 729 -31.31 -17.18 -3.19
N ARG A 730 -31.82 -16.68 -4.32
CA ARG A 730 -32.20 -15.28 -4.56
C ARG A 730 -31.03 -14.30 -4.40
N SER A 731 -29.84 -14.71 -4.81
CA SER A 731 -28.61 -13.92 -4.78
C SER A 731 -28.35 -13.25 -6.13
N THR A 732 -29.16 -12.24 -6.46
CA THR A 732 -29.19 -11.56 -7.76
C THR A 732 -27.84 -10.97 -8.22
N THR A 733 -27.04 -10.41 -7.31
CA THR A 733 -25.71 -9.86 -7.66
C THR A 733 -24.74 -10.97 -8.07
N LEU A 734 -24.81 -12.11 -7.39
CA LEU A 734 -23.95 -13.26 -7.69
C LEU A 734 -24.34 -13.89 -9.03
N GLU A 735 -25.64 -13.96 -9.32
CA GLU A 735 -26.17 -14.35 -10.62
C GLU A 735 -25.66 -13.43 -11.73
N LEU A 736 -25.80 -12.11 -11.55
CA LEU A 736 -25.34 -11.12 -12.52
C LEU A 736 -23.84 -11.25 -12.80
N ASN A 737 -23.03 -11.46 -11.76
CA ASN A 737 -21.59 -11.62 -11.87
C ASN A 737 -21.21 -12.83 -12.76
N ALA A 738 -21.79 -14.00 -12.50
CA ALA A 738 -21.50 -15.21 -13.25
C ALA A 738 -21.91 -15.08 -14.73
N LEU A 739 -23.08 -14.48 -14.99
CA LEU A 739 -23.56 -14.22 -16.36
C LEU A 739 -22.68 -13.20 -17.09
N ALA A 740 -22.19 -12.17 -16.39
CA ALA A 740 -21.29 -11.17 -16.98
C ALA A 740 -19.98 -11.82 -17.42
N ILE A 741 -19.35 -12.66 -16.59
CA ILE A 741 -18.14 -13.39 -16.97
C ILE A 741 -18.40 -14.34 -18.15
N ALA A 742 -19.55 -15.04 -18.17
CA ALA A 742 -19.91 -15.91 -19.30
C ALA A 742 -20.02 -15.12 -20.63
N LEU A 743 -20.63 -13.93 -20.59
CA LEU A 743 -20.70 -13.04 -21.75
C LEU A 743 -19.30 -12.52 -22.15
N GLU A 744 -18.44 -12.15 -21.18
CA GLU A 744 -17.06 -11.71 -21.45
C GLU A 744 -16.26 -12.79 -22.19
N LEU A 745 -16.52 -14.06 -21.87
CA LEU A 745 -15.92 -15.25 -22.52
C LEU A 745 -16.57 -15.63 -23.85
N GLY A 746 -17.61 -14.89 -24.29
CA GLY A 746 -18.24 -15.00 -25.60
C GLY A 746 -19.53 -15.81 -25.66
N ASP A 747 -20.11 -16.21 -24.52
CA ASP A 747 -21.41 -16.87 -24.50
C ASP A 747 -22.55 -15.85 -24.66
N GLU A 748 -23.01 -15.62 -25.89
CA GLU A 748 -24.15 -14.71 -26.13
C GLU A 748 -25.51 -15.31 -25.70
N SER A 749 -25.59 -16.60 -25.34
CA SER A 749 -26.86 -17.23 -24.95
C SER A 749 -27.41 -16.69 -23.62
N VAL A 750 -26.54 -16.13 -22.77
CA VAL A 750 -26.91 -15.57 -21.47
C VAL A 750 -27.53 -14.17 -21.57
N VAL A 751 -27.40 -13.48 -22.71
CA VAL A 751 -27.77 -12.06 -22.88
C VAL A 751 -29.20 -11.73 -22.40
N PRO A 752 -30.26 -12.51 -22.77
CA PRO A 752 -31.61 -12.19 -22.32
C PRO A 752 -31.81 -12.34 -20.82
N ARG A 753 -31.11 -13.30 -20.19
CA ARG A 753 -31.16 -13.49 -18.74
C ARG A 753 -30.37 -12.39 -18.05
N LEU A 754 -29.17 -12.08 -18.54
CA LEU A 754 -28.31 -11.02 -18.02
C LEU A 754 -29.03 -9.67 -18.01
N GLY A 755 -29.72 -9.30 -19.09
CA GLY A 755 -30.49 -8.05 -19.15
C GLY A 755 -31.61 -7.98 -18.10
N ARG A 756 -32.35 -9.07 -17.88
CA ARG A 756 -33.40 -9.13 -16.85
C ARG A 756 -32.85 -9.01 -15.44
N VAL A 757 -31.76 -9.73 -15.13
CA VAL A 757 -31.13 -9.71 -13.81
C VAL A 757 -30.50 -8.32 -13.56
N ALA A 758 -29.77 -7.78 -14.53
CA ALA A 758 -29.14 -6.47 -14.45
C ALA A 758 -30.14 -5.33 -14.22
N ALA A 759 -31.39 -5.45 -14.70
CA ALA A 759 -32.45 -4.48 -14.44
C ALA A 759 -32.92 -4.44 -12.98
N THR A 760 -32.57 -5.44 -12.17
CA THR A 760 -33.00 -5.57 -10.76
C THR A 760 -31.88 -5.35 -9.75
N VAL A 761 -30.64 -5.14 -10.21
CA VAL A 761 -29.46 -4.91 -9.35
C VAL A 761 -29.13 -3.42 -9.33
N GLU A 762 -28.90 -2.87 -8.13
CA GLU A 762 -28.43 -1.48 -7.96
C GLU A 762 -26.97 -1.34 -8.43
N GLY A 763 -26.61 -0.16 -8.95
CA GLY A 763 -25.24 0.18 -9.31
C GLY A 763 -25.06 0.55 -10.77
N THR A 764 -23.99 1.29 -11.04
CA THR A 764 -23.68 1.84 -12.38
C THR A 764 -23.33 0.74 -13.37
N TRP A 765 -22.59 -0.29 -12.93
CA TRP A 765 -22.18 -1.42 -13.76
C TRP A 765 -23.37 -2.28 -14.19
N ALA A 766 -24.32 -2.56 -13.29
CA ALA A 766 -25.54 -3.31 -13.59
C ALA A 766 -26.42 -2.54 -14.60
N HIS A 767 -26.58 -1.23 -14.40
CA HIS A 767 -27.29 -0.39 -15.36
C HIS A 767 -26.66 -0.42 -16.77
N ALA A 768 -25.34 -0.29 -16.86
CA ALA A 768 -24.61 -0.33 -18.14
C ALA A 768 -24.72 -1.71 -18.82
N LEU A 769 -24.63 -2.81 -18.05
CA LEU A 769 -24.82 -4.17 -18.56
C LEU A 769 -26.26 -4.40 -19.07
N CYS A 770 -27.27 -3.85 -18.40
CA CYS A 770 -28.67 -3.92 -18.86
C CYS A 770 -28.84 -3.22 -20.22
N GLN A 771 -28.27 -2.02 -20.38
CA GLN A 771 -28.29 -1.31 -21.66
C GLN A 771 -27.56 -2.09 -22.75
N TYR A 772 -26.42 -2.69 -22.43
CA TYR A 772 -25.64 -3.48 -23.36
C TYR A 772 -26.38 -4.75 -23.81
N ALA A 773 -27.01 -5.48 -22.88
CA ALA A 773 -27.81 -6.65 -23.20
C ALA A 773 -28.96 -6.31 -24.16
N ARG A 774 -29.70 -5.23 -23.87
CA ARG A 774 -30.76 -4.74 -24.76
C ARG A 774 -30.22 -4.34 -26.14
N ALA A 775 -29.06 -3.70 -26.21
CA ALA A 775 -28.45 -3.31 -27.47
C ALA A 775 -28.01 -4.53 -28.31
N LEU A 776 -27.51 -5.58 -27.66
CA LEU A 776 -27.19 -6.86 -28.30
C LEU A 776 -28.44 -7.55 -28.86
N GLU A 777 -29.54 -7.61 -28.10
CA GLU A 777 -30.81 -8.20 -28.54
C GLU A 777 -31.42 -7.46 -29.74
N CYS A 778 -31.35 -6.12 -29.74
CA CYS A 778 -31.88 -5.31 -30.83
C CYS A 778 -31.00 -5.38 -32.11
N GLY A 779 -29.72 -5.75 -31.99
CA GLY A 779 -28.77 -5.72 -33.12
C GLY A 779 -28.56 -4.32 -33.70
N ASP A 780 -28.80 -3.26 -32.92
CA ASP A 780 -28.74 -1.86 -33.37
C ASP A 780 -27.36 -1.26 -33.07
N GLY A 781 -26.66 -0.87 -34.14
CA GLY A 781 -25.32 -0.29 -34.04
C GLY A 781 -25.25 1.04 -33.28
N GLN A 782 -26.31 1.86 -33.30
CA GLN A 782 -26.36 3.12 -32.54
C GLN A 782 -26.62 2.85 -31.05
N LEU A 783 -27.50 1.90 -30.71
CA LEU A 783 -27.70 1.48 -29.32
C LEU A 783 -26.42 0.86 -28.74
N LEU A 784 -25.69 0.07 -29.52
CA LEU A 784 -24.40 -0.49 -29.11
C LEU A 784 -23.34 0.60 -28.89
N ALA A 785 -23.35 1.67 -29.68
CA ALA A 785 -22.44 2.81 -29.45
C ALA A 785 -22.74 3.50 -28.11
N ALA A 786 -24.03 3.77 -27.84
CA ALA A 786 -24.46 4.39 -26.59
C ALA A 786 -24.18 3.49 -25.37
N ALA A 787 -24.44 2.20 -25.49
CA ALA A 787 -24.10 1.22 -24.46
C ALA A 787 -22.59 1.19 -24.20
N GLY A 788 -21.77 1.24 -25.25
CA GLY A 788 -20.31 1.32 -25.11
C GLY A 788 -19.82 2.54 -24.36
N GLU A 789 -20.45 3.71 -24.58
CA GLU A 789 -20.16 4.92 -23.80
C GLU A 789 -20.59 4.79 -22.33
N SER A 790 -21.77 4.22 -22.07
CA SER A 790 -22.25 3.96 -20.71
C SER A 790 -21.35 2.97 -19.95
N LEU A 791 -20.92 1.89 -20.61
CA LEU A 791 -19.97 0.92 -20.08
C LEU A 791 -18.61 1.57 -19.77
N GLY A 792 -18.11 2.43 -20.67
CA GLY A 792 -16.86 3.17 -20.45
C GLY A 792 -16.96 4.16 -19.28
N ALA A 793 -18.10 4.85 -19.12
CA ALA A 793 -18.36 5.73 -17.98
C ALA A 793 -18.50 4.97 -16.66
N ALA A 794 -19.07 3.76 -16.71
CA ALA A 794 -19.07 2.82 -15.59
C ALA A 794 -17.71 2.13 -15.40
N GLY A 795 -16.72 2.39 -16.25
CA GLY A 795 -15.36 1.85 -16.23
C GLY A 795 -15.24 0.35 -16.62
N LEU A 796 -16.29 -0.25 -17.17
CA LEU A 796 -16.29 -1.62 -17.71
C LEU A 796 -15.64 -1.64 -19.11
N PHE A 797 -14.35 -1.29 -19.19
CA PHE A 797 -13.70 -0.98 -20.46
C PHE A 797 -13.64 -2.16 -21.44
N GLY A 798 -13.52 -3.40 -20.95
CA GLY A 798 -13.56 -4.60 -21.80
C GLY A 798 -14.90 -4.77 -22.53
N PHE A 799 -16.03 -4.61 -21.83
CA PHE A 799 -17.34 -4.62 -22.48
C PHE A 799 -17.56 -3.40 -23.37
N ALA A 800 -17.06 -2.24 -22.95
CA ALA A 800 -17.16 -1.01 -23.74
C ALA A 800 -16.47 -1.16 -25.10
N GLU A 801 -15.28 -1.74 -25.12
CA GLU A 801 -14.56 -2.08 -26.35
C GLU A 801 -15.38 -3.02 -27.24
N GLN A 802 -15.86 -4.15 -26.71
CA GLN A 802 -16.68 -5.11 -27.47
C GLN A 802 -17.95 -4.47 -28.06
N ALA A 803 -18.65 -3.65 -27.28
CA ALA A 803 -19.84 -2.94 -27.71
C ALA A 803 -19.54 -1.95 -28.86
N LEU A 804 -18.46 -1.17 -28.74
CA LEU A 804 -18.06 -0.19 -29.73
C LEU A 804 -17.53 -0.84 -31.02
N GLU A 805 -16.81 -1.95 -30.93
CA GLU A 805 -16.37 -2.72 -32.10
C GLU A 805 -17.54 -3.33 -32.87
N LYS A 806 -18.50 -3.93 -32.16
CA LYS A 806 -19.73 -4.49 -32.77
C LYS A 806 -20.58 -3.36 -33.37
N SER A 807 -20.71 -2.24 -32.68
CA SER A 807 -21.34 -1.01 -33.19
C SER A 807 -20.72 -0.52 -34.51
N ILE A 808 -19.39 -0.37 -34.55
CA ILE A 808 -18.67 0.09 -35.74
C ILE A 808 -18.89 -0.86 -36.92
N SER A 809 -18.95 -2.16 -36.67
CA SER A 809 -19.19 -3.17 -37.70
C SER A 809 -20.60 -3.02 -38.30
N LEU A 810 -21.64 -2.94 -37.45
CA LEU A 810 -23.04 -2.79 -37.88
C LEU A 810 -23.31 -1.42 -38.56
N LEU A 811 -22.74 -0.33 -38.02
CA LEU A 811 -22.89 1.02 -38.59
C LEU A 811 -22.13 1.19 -39.91
N ARG A 812 -21.09 0.40 -40.19
CA ARG A 812 -20.43 0.43 -41.51
C ARG A 812 -21.31 -0.15 -42.61
N GLU A 813 -22.13 -1.13 -42.27
CA GLU A 813 -23.02 -1.79 -43.21
C GLU A 813 -24.25 -0.93 -43.50
N ASN A 814 -24.81 -0.27 -42.48
CA ASN A 814 -26.15 0.35 -42.58
C ASN A 814 -26.26 1.79 -42.04
N GLY A 815 -25.18 2.39 -41.50
CA GLY A 815 -25.23 3.63 -40.73
C GLY A 815 -24.59 4.88 -41.36
N PRO A 816 -24.95 6.10 -40.92
CA PRO A 816 -24.32 7.34 -41.35
C PRO A 816 -22.83 7.40 -40.98
N ARG A 817 -21.98 7.91 -41.90
CA ARG A 817 -20.52 8.09 -41.67
C ARG A 817 -20.16 8.93 -40.43
N GLY A 818 -21.07 9.77 -39.94
CA GLY A 818 -20.89 10.53 -38.70
C GLY A 818 -20.87 9.62 -37.46
N GLN A 819 -21.78 8.65 -37.39
CA GLN A 819 -21.93 7.75 -36.25
C GLN A 819 -20.73 6.78 -36.15
N VAL A 820 -20.24 6.26 -37.29
CA VAL A 820 -19.01 5.43 -37.33
C VAL A 820 -17.79 6.20 -36.80
N ARG A 821 -17.69 7.51 -37.11
CA ARG A 821 -16.60 8.36 -36.61
C ARG A 821 -16.72 8.60 -35.11
N ALA A 822 -17.93 8.84 -34.61
CA ALA A 822 -18.19 9.00 -33.18
C ALA A 822 -17.83 7.73 -32.40
N ALA A 823 -18.33 6.56 -32.82
CA ALA A 823 -18.02 5.28 -32.16
C ALA A 823 -16.52 4.96 -32.15
N ARG A 824 -15.78 5.26 -33.23
CA ARG A 824 -14.31 5.14 -33.26
C ARG A 824 -13.61 6.11 -32.30
N SER A 825 -14.15 7.30 -32.12
CA SER A 825 -13.61 8.27 -31.15
C SER A 825 -13.83 7.77 -29.72
N SER A 826 -15.01 7.24 -29.42
CA SER A 826 -15.32 6.67 -28.11
C SER A 826 -14.46 5.43 -27.83
N LEU A 827 -14.21 4.59 -28.84
CA LEU A 827 -13.30 3.43 -28.72
C LEU A 827 -11.86 3.87 -28.40
N ARG A 828 -11.40 4.97 -29.01
CA ARG A 828 -10.06 5.52 -28.73
C ARG A 828 -9.94 6.02 -27.28
N LYS A 829 -10.97 6.68 -26.75
CA LYS A 829 -11.03 7.11 -25.34
C LYS A 829 -11.02 5.92 -24.39
N VAL A 830 -11.74 4.86 -24.72
CA VAL A 830 -11.75 3.60 -23.94
C VAL A 830 -10.36 2.97 -23.93
N ALA A 831 -9.67 2.91 -25.08
CA ALA A 831 -8.30 2.42 -25.17
C ALA A 831 -7.30 3.27 -24.34
N GLU A 832 -7.43 4.60 -24.40
CA GLU A 832 -6.64 5.52 -23.55
C GLU A 832 -6.90 5.27 -22.05
N GLY A 833 -8.15 5.03 -21.65
CA GLY A 833 -8.53 4.68 -20.28
C GLY A 833 -7.97 3.34 -19.79
N MET A 834 -7.79 2.37 -20.68
CA MET A 834 -7.12 1.09 -20.41
C MET A 834 -5.59 1.22 -20.35
N GLY A 835 -5.01 2.41 -20.57
CA GLY A 835 -3.56 2.59 -20.64
C GLY A 835 -2.94 2.07 -21.95
N VAL A 836 -3.76 1.62 -22.90
CA VAL A 836 -3.31 1.22 -24.24
C VAL A 836 -3.06 2.50 -25.04
N ARG A 837 -1.82 3.01 -25.01
CA ARG A 837 -1.42 4.10 -25.90
C ARG A 837 -1.68 3.68 -27.34
N ALA A 838 -2.55 4.41 -28.03
CA ALA A 838 -2.68 4.29 -29.48
C ALA A 838 -1.30 4.38 -30.13
N PRO A 839 -0.93 3.50 -31.08
CA PRO A 839 0.35 3.61 -31.77
C PRO A 839 0.38 4.95 -32.52
N GLY A 840 1.13 5.94 -32.02
CA GLY A 840 1.22 7.23 -32.70
C GLY A 840 1.72 8.45 -31.92
N ALA A 841 1.90 8.41 -30.61
CA ALA A 841 2.45 9.56 -29.87
C ALA A 841 3.57 9.13 -28.91
N LEU A 842 4.76 9.72 -29.13
CA LEU A 842 6.05 9.50 -28.47
C LEU A 842 6.88 8.31 -29.01
N ARG A 843 7.45 8.50 -30.20
CA ARG A 843 8.79 7.97 -30.52
C ARG A 843 9.68 9.14 -30.97
N SER A 844 10.27 9.80 -29.99
CA SER A 844 11.51 10.55 -30.18
C SER A 844 12.31 10.46 -28.89
N VAL A 845 13.55 9.99 -29.02
CA VAL A 845 14.61 9.89 -28.01
C VAL A 845 14.54 8.68 -27.07
N GLN A 846 14.96 7.53 -27.59
CA GLN A 846 16.09 6.75 -27.07
C GLN A 846 16.44 5.70 -28.12
N ALA A 847 17.68 5.74 -28.59
CA ALA A 847 18.24 4.81 -29.53
C ALA A 847 18.80 3.63 -28.75
N GLU A 848 18.18 2.45 -28.85
CA GLU A 848 18.78 1.18 -28.43
C GLU A 848 18.47 0.08 -29.47
N ASP A 849 19.56 -0.49 -29.97
CA ASP A 849 19.84 -1.76 -30.64
C ASP A 849 18.75 -2.50 -31.49
N PRO A 850 18.97 -2.72 -32.81
CA PRO A 850 18.01 -3.37 -33.71
C PRO A 850 18.04 -4.91 -33.73
N THR A 851 18.42 -5.60 -32.64
CA THR A 851 18.60 -7.08 -32.68
C THR A 851 17.71 -7.93 -31.78
N VAL A 852 16.74 -7.35 -31.05
CA VAL A 852 15.77 -8.17 -30.28
C VAL A 852 14.52 -8.43 -31.13
N ARG A 853 14.44 -9.63 -31.71
CA ARG A 853 13.21 -10.17 -32.32
C ARG A 853 12.12 -10.24 -31.24
N GLN A 854 11.11 -9.38 -31.33
CA GLN A 854 9.84 -9.57 -30.62
C GLN A 854 9.25 -10.93 -31.04
N PRO A 855 8.63 -11.70 -30.12
CA PRO A 855 7.97 -12.94 -30.48
C PRO A 855 6.82 -12.65 -31.46
N PRO A 856 6.59 -13.50 -32.48
CA PRO A 856 5.54 -13.27 -33.46
C PRO A 856 4.17 -13.27 -32.77
N ALA A 857 3.44 -12.17 -32.94
CA ALA A 857 2.08 -12.05 -32.43
C ALA A 857 1.21 -13.18 -33.00
N LEU A 858 0.62 -13.98 -32.11
CA LEU A 858 -0.21 -15.12 -32.48
C LEU A 858 -1.35 -14.68 -33.42
N LEU A 859 -1.48 -15.36 -34.56
CA LEU A 859 -2.60 -15.18 -35.48
C LEU A 859 -3.90 -15.54 -34.76
N THR A 860 -4.94 -14.71 -34.93
CA THR A 860 -6.29 -15.04 -34.46
C THR A 860 -6.80 -16.30 -35.17
N ARG A 861 -7.77 -17.00 -34.58
CA ARG A 861 -8.35 -18.23 -35.15
C ARG A 861 -8.75 -18.07 -36.62
N ARG A 862 -9.34 -16.92 -36.99
CA ARG A 862 -9.81 -16.64 -38.35
C ARG A 862 -8.67 -16.29 -39.32
N GLU A 863 -7.67 -15.53 -38.85
CA GLU A 863 -6.44 -15.27 -39.63
C GLU A 863 -5.69 -16.57 -39.89
N ARG A 864 -5.52 -17.43 -38.88
CA ARG A 864 -4.88 -18.75 -39.03
C ARG A 864 -5.62 -19.62 -40.04
N GLN A 865 -6.95 -19.69 -39.98
CA GLN A 865 -7.76 -20.49 -40.90
C GLN A 865 -7.65 -20.02 -42.35
N VAL A 866 -7.68 -18.70 -42.59
CA VAL A 866 -7.49 -18.09 -43.91
C VAL A 866 -6.05 -18.28 -44.41
N SER A 867 -5.06 -18.05 -43.57
CA SER A 867 -3.63 -18.24 -43.89
C SER A 867 -3.30 -19.70 -44.20
N THR A 868 -3.94 -20.67 -43.52
CA THR A 868 -3.75 -22.11 -43.78
C THR A 868 -4.24 -22.48 -45.18
N LEU A 869 -5.45 -22.03 -45.55
CA LEU A 869 -6.00 -22.30 -46.89
C LEU A 869 -5.19 -21.57 -47.99
N ALA A 870 -4.71 -20.36 -47.70
CA ALA A 870 -3.85 -19.61 -48.60
C ALA A 870 -2.46 -20.26 -48.78
N ALA A 871 -1.87 -20.78 -47.70
CA ALA A 871 -0.61 -21.54 -47.73
C ALA A 871 -0.75 -22.87 -48.48
N ALA A 872 -1.96 -23.46 -48.47
CA ALA A 872 -2.31 -24.65 -49.27
C ALA A 872 -2.59 -24.34 -50.77
N GLY A 873 -2.37 -23.10 -51.22
CA GLY A 873 -2.48 -22.71 -52.63
C GLY A 873 -3.89 -22.36 -53.11
N ARG A 874 -4.89 -22.26 -52.23
CA ARG A 874 -6.24 -21.79 -52.59
C ARG A 874 -6.22 -20.31 -52.94
N SER A 875 -6.98 -19.90 -53.95
CA SER A 875 -7.18 -18.48 -54.29
C SER A 875 -8.14 -17.79 -53.31
N ASP A 876 -8.06 -16.46 -53.21
CA ASP A 876 -8.90 -15.70 -52.25
C ASP A 876 -10.40 -15.85 -52.52
N ARG A 877 -10.79 -16.09 -53.79
CA ARG A 877 -12.17 -16.42 -54.17
C ARG A 877 -12.61 -17.80 -53.68
N GLU A 878 -11.73 -18.79 -53.75
CA GLU A 878 -12.03 -20.15 -53.25
C GLU A 878 -12.12 -20.15 -51.73
N ILE A 879 -11.21 -19.44 -51.04
CA ILE A 879 -11.22 -19.28 -49.59
C ILE A 879 -12.50 -18.55 -49.14
N ALA A 880 -12.90 -17.50 -49.88
CA ALA A 880 -14.13 -16.77 -49.62
C ALA A 880 -15.37 -17.68 -49.74
N ALA A 881 -15.42 -18.51 -50.78
CA ALA A 881 -16.52 -19.45 -50.98
C ALA A 881 -16.52 -20.57 -49.91
N GLU A 882 -15.36 -21.15 -49.60
CA GLU A 882 -15.21 -22.27 -48.66
C GLU A 882 -15.50 -21.85 -47.21
N LEU A 883 -15.10 -20.63 -46.82
CA LEU A 883 -15.31 -20.11 -45.48
C LEU A 883 -16.58 -19.27 -45.34
N THR A 884 -17.39 -19.14 -46.40
CA THR A 884 -18.58 -18.27 -46.48
C THR A 884 -18.25 -16.81 -46.06
N LEU A 885 -17.15 -16.28 -46.59
CA LEU A 885 -16.65 -14.92 -46.37
C LEU A 885 -16.73 -14.08 -47.64
N SER A 886 -16.70 -12.75 -47.51
CA SER A 886 -16.48 -11.87 -48.66
C SER A 886 -15.01 -11.89 -49.11
N LEU A 887 -14.73 -11.66 -50.41
CA LEU A 887 -13.36 -11.56 -50.93
C LEU A 887 -12.51 -10.53 -50.17
N ARG A 888 -13.12 -9.38 -49.86
CA ARG A 888 -12.48 -8.30 -49.08
C ARG A 888 -12.15 -8.71 -47.64
N THR A 889 -12.91 -9.65 -47.07
CA THR A 889 -12.66 -10.20 -45.74
C THR A 889 -11.46 -11.14 -45.74
N VAL A 890 -11.33 -11.96 -46.79
CA VAL A 890 -10.15 -12.84 -46.99
C VAL A 890 -8.89 -12.00 -47.18
N GLU A 891 -8.92 -10.99 -48.06
CA GLU A 891 -7.82 -10.04 -48.26
C GLU A 891 -7.44 -9.31 -46.96
N GLY A 892 -8.43 -8.91 -46.16
CA GLY A 892 -8.22 -8.26 -44.87
C GLY A 892 -7.57 -9.17 -43.83
N HIS A 893 -7.97 -10.44 -43.77
CA HIS A 893 -7.34 -11.43 -42.88
C HIS A 893 -5.91 -11.75 -43.31
N LEU A 894 -5.64 -11.89 -44.62
CA LEU A 894 -4.29 -12.10 -45.14
C LEU A 894 -3.39 -10.91 -44.88
N TYR A 895 -3.86 -9.68 -45.11
CA TYR A 895 -3.09 -8.47 -44.83
C TYR A 895 -2.66 -8.36 -43.36
N ARG A 896 -3.56 -8.67 -42.42
CA ARG A 896 -3.24 -8.67 -40.98
C ARG A 896 -2.33 -9.83 -40.59
N ALA A 897 -2.52 -10.99 -41.20
CA ALA A 897 -1.64 -12.13 -41.00
C ALA A 897 -0.22 -11.81 -41.49
N TYR A 898 -0.07 -11.13 -42.62
CA TYR A 898 1.23 -10.69 -43.15
C TYR A 898 1.94 -9.72 -42.21
N ALA A 899 1.20 -8.72 -41.72
CA ALA A 899 1.72 -7.76 -40.75
C ALA A 899 2.16 -8.42 -39.43
N LYS A 900 1.43 -9.44 -38.96
CA LYS A 900 1.75 -10.18 -37.71
C LYS A 900 2.89 -11.19 -37.88
N LEU A 901 3.00 -11.80 -39.05
CA LEU A 901 4.06 -12.75 -39.40
C LEU A 901 5.32 -12.07 -39.94
N GLY A 902 5.30 -10.75 -40.17
CA GLY A 902 6.42 -9.99 -40.71
C GLY A 902 6.74 -10.33 -42.18
N ILE A 903 5.78 -10.87 -42.93
CA ILE A 903 5.95 -11.26 -44.33
C ILE A 903 5.28 -10.25 -45.27
N SER A 904 5.75 -10.20 -46.52
CA SER A 904 5.27 -9.22 -47.51
C SER A 904 4.60 -9.86 -48.72
N SER A 905 4.71 -11.18 -48.87
CA SER A 905 4.13 -11.92 -49.98
C SER A 905 3.38 -13.18 -49.52
N ARG A 906 2.46 -13.65 -50.38
CA ARG A 906 1.73 -14.91 -50.17
C ARG A 906 2.65 -16.13 -50.27
N GLU A 907 3.79 -16.00 -50.94
CA GLU A 907 4.74 -17.09 -51.16
C GLU A 907 5.51 -17.42 -49.86
N ASP A 908 5.60 -16.47 -48.93
CA ASP A 908 6.29 -16.61 -47.63
C ASP A 908 5.41 -17.25 -46.54
N LEU A 909 4.10 -17.42 -46.80
CA LEU A 909 3.12 -17.97 -45.84
C LEU A 909 3.45 -19.38 -45.34
N PRO A 910 3.78 -20.36 -46.20
CA PRO A 910 4.00 -21.74 -45.76
C PRO A 910 5.16 -21.86 -44.76
N GLU A 911 6.25 -21.12 -44.99
CA GLU A 911 7.43 -21.11 -44.14
C GLU A 911 7.18 -20.37 -42.81
N ALA A 912 6.50 -19.22 -42.86
CA ALA A 912 6.14 -18.46 -41.67
C ALA A 912 5.14 -19.22 -40.76
N MET A 913 4.21 -19.97 -41.35
CA MET A 913 3.26 -20.80 -40.60
C MET A 913 3.91 -22.04 -39.97
N ALA A 914 4.91 -22.65 -40.63
CA ALA A 914 5.67 -23.77 -40.08
C ALA A 914 6.48 -23.36 -38.83
N ASN A 915 7.09 -22.17 -38.84
CA ASN A 915 7.84 -21.64 -37.70
C ASN A 915 6.97 -21.24 -36.49
N THR A 916 5.66 -21.05 -36.69
CA THR A 916 4.70 -20.73 -35.60
C THR A 916 4.16 -21.99 -34.90
N ALA A 917 4.32 -23.18 -35.49
CA ALA A 917 3.84 -24.44 -34.92
C ALA A 917 4.91 -25.20 -34.09
N ALA A 918 6.17 -24.75 -34.14
CA ALA A 918 7.32 -25.38 -33.49
C ALA A 918 7.86 -24.61 -32.26
N GLY A 919 7.17 -23.55 -31.83
CA GLY A 919 7.56 -22.67 -30.72
C GLY A 919 6.58 -22.70 -29.56
#